data_AF-A0AAW0ZCB0-F1
#
_entry.id   AF-A0AAW0ZCB0-F1
#
_cell.length_a   1.000
_cell.length_b   1.000
_cell.length_c   1.000
_cell.angle_alpha   90.00
_cell.angle_beta   90.00
_cell.angle_gamma   90.00
#
_symmetry.space_group_name_H-M   'P 1'
#
loop_
_entity.id
_entity.type
_entity.pdbx_description
1 polymer ?
#
loop_
_entity_poly.entity_id
_entity_poly.type
_entity_poly.pdbx_seq_one_letter_code
_entity_poly.pdbx_strand_id
1 'polypeptide(L)'
;MANSLAKVFATEDFNPEKFVKELGAQCVGADELRQQRAKIQELANNTSAQLKRNVYQNYTQFIETAKEISHLESEMYQLSQLLSEQRSLLSTLGSTRTTGVTFGDSSESQLEDANDSTAKEEEQKQKLAQLLENVEGATSLAETCGRTCLHEGSLLELDPVEGTPLKRVHAYLFNDILMIASWLANGNRRGPPRYKMQAAYNLESLAIVNVRDLGTVKLAFKLLAFSDTRVFQCATATSKKEWLDKCEQAKRTKSTEDNPKEAAENEKRSKEERAIPSRSTSLDSNTLGVDDEDTEYHEPPPEWMLEVAEDLDSCIAQRHFEEAYGLLEKAKAYLKDAQSTPLLLEIRSKVNDRGRSLVDVLTKELESSAEAKSLQGGGLRSARRVVKLLIQLNRSAQACQLYLRLCGAVSKARLKRVKREGATAAYAKQLGAIAFSNIVEITKEFLKIFSRSTNCTSGLVVWCSQEIKHLTTHLTKQLFVPQVSLNTLVECVVCFRSHCDQLTQLGMDFRYQLDGQLRSPLAKAIQDTGERYVEMVKKHIAEDTWRPTNLESWKNVEKLLSEFEVLGITVPSFCLTNDRWTVLTDNTLTFSRLYASLLEDCLSVATPELMATIDAVLVSVMRTQVQHIIASLANPRLKLEKQLVHDNASYIRDVVITRGLELYESTTNRAFKKLLALKEEIVVDSSSPTKRKSAGKTAKYFATEYI
;
A
#
# COMPACT_ATOMS: atom_id res chain seq x y z
N MET A 1 34.74 -26.50 9.75
CA MET A 1 36.12 -26.04 9.48
C MET A 1 36.29 -25.22 8.18
N ALA A 2 35.41 -25.29 7.17
CA ALA A 2 35.56 -24.44 5.97
C ALA A 2 35.36 -22.92 6.23
N ASN A 3 34.51 -22.56 7.21
CA ASN A 3 34.23 -21.17 7.58
C ASN A 3 35.39 -20.43 8.28
N SER A 4 36.40 -21.12 8.80
CA SER A 4 37.57 -20.45 9.41
C SER A 4 38.54 -19.96 8.33
N LEU A 5 38.77 -20.75 7.28
CA LEU A 5 39.65 -20.39 6.17
C LEU A 5 39.17 -19.16 5.41
N ALA A 6 37.86 -19.07 5.10
CA ALA A 6 37.29 -17.91 4.43
C ALA A 6 37.45 -16.60 5.23
N LYS A 7 37.41 -16.68 6.57
CA LYS A 7 37.64 -15.51 7.44
C LYS A 7 39.12 -15.11 7.51
N VAL A 8 40.04 -16.07 7.45
CA VAL A 8 41.49 -15.81 7.42
C VAL A 8 41.91 -15.16 6.10
N PHE A 9 41.29 -15.51 4.97
CA PHE A 9 41.57 -14.86 3.68
C PHE A 9 40.93 -13.48 3.53
N ALA A 10 39.96 -13.12 4.38
CA ALA A 10 39.23 -11.85 4.32
C ALA A 10 39.86 -10.73 5.16
N THR A 11 40.94 -11.00 5.90
CA THR A 11 41.65 -9.99 6.69
C THR A 11 42.61 -9.20 5.80
N GLU A 12 42.65 -7.87 5.96
CA GLU A 12 43.47 -6.96 5.13
C GLU A 12 44.99 -7.25 5.21
N ASP A 13 45.47 -7.83 6.31
CA ASP A 13 46.88 -8.17 6.54
C ASP A 13 47.26 -9.63 6.17
N PHE A 14 46.52 -10.28 5.27
CA PHE A 14 46.79 -11.67 4.91
C PHE A 14 48.11 -11.82 4.12
N ASN A 15 49.04 -12.62 4.66
CA ASN A 15 50.30 -12.95 3.97
C ASN A 15 50.28 -14.40 3.44
N PRO A 16 50.26 -14.61 2.10
CA PRO A 16 50.13 -15.93 1.49
C PRO A 16 51.34 -16.83 1.75
N GLU A 17 52.54 -16.27 1.82
CA GLU A 17 53.76 -17.07 2.02
C GLU A 17 53.87 -17.61 3.45
N LYS A 18 53.47 -16.80 4.44
CA LYS A 18 53.42 -17.24 5.86
C LYS A 18 52.37 -18.32 6.05
N PHE A 19 51.21 -18.16 5.44
CA PHE A 19 50.12 -19.13 5.50
C PHE A 19 50.50 -20.48 4.87
N VAL A 20 51.15 -20.49 3.71
CA VAL A 20 51.62 -21.73 3.06
C VAL A 20 52.72 -22.41 3.88
N LYS A 21 53.62 -21.64 4.51
CA LYS A 21 54.66 -22.18 5.41
C LYS A 21 54.06 -22.82 6.66
N GLU A 22 53.05 -22.19 7.26
CA GLU A 22 52.36 -22.72 8.44
C GLU A 22 51.50 -23.96 8.11
N LEU A 23 50.84 -23.95 6.95
CA LEU A 23 50.10 -25.11 6.44
C LEU A 23 51.04 -26.30 6.13
N GLY A 24 52.21 -26.02 5.56
CA GLY A 24 53.24 -27.04 5.32
C GLY A 24 53.89 -27.59 6.60
N ALA A 25 53.93 -26.80 7.67
CA ALA A 25 54.43 -27.24 8.98
C ALA A 25 53.41 -28.08 9.77
N GLN A 26 52.11 -27.85 9.56
CA GLN A 26 51.03 -28.61 10.23
C GLN A 26 50.65 -29.91 9.52
N CYS A 27 50.80 -29.99 8.19
CA CYS A 27 50.42 -31.18 7.43
C CYS A 27 51.55 -32.22 7.38
N VAL A 28 51.33 -33.41 7.94
CA VAL A 28 52.30 -34.52 7.93
C VAL A 28 51.93 -35.49 6.80
N GLY A 29 52.18 -35.08 5.55
CA GLY A 29 52.05 -35.96 4.38
C GLY A 29 51.56 -35.28 3.10
N ALA A 30 51.92 -35.88 1.95
CA ALA A 30 51.56 -35.35 0.62
C ALA A 30 50.04 -35.38 0.34
N ASP A 31 49.31 -36.31 0.95
CA ASP A 31 47.87 -36.46 0.71
C ASP A 31 47.03 -35.43 1.47
N GLU A 32 47.43 -35.02 2.68
CA GLU A 32 46.77 -33.93 3.42
C GLU A 32 46.95 -32.59 2.71
N LEU A 33 48.15 -32.32 2.18
CA LEU A 33 48.44 -31.12 1.37
C LEU A 33 47.59 -31.07 0.09
N ARG A 34 47.39 -32.21 -0.58
CA ARG A 34 46.50 -32.30 -1.76
C ARG A 34 45.05 -32.02 -1.38
N GLN A 35 44.58 -32.54 -0.24
CA GLN A 35 43.21 -32.27 0.23
C GLN A 35 43.00 -30.80 0.61
N GLN A 36 43.97 -30.16 1.27
CA GLN A 36 43.89 -28.72 1.59
C GLN A 36 43.94 -27.85 0.33
N ARG A 37 44.80 -28.20 -0.64
CA ARG A 37 44.82 -27.55 -1.96
C ARG A 37 43.48 -27.67 -2.69
N ALA A 38 42.87 -28.84 -2.67
CA ALA A 38 41.55 -29.07 -3.28
C ALA A 38 40.47 -28.19 -2.61
N LYS A 39 40.47 -28.09 -1.28
CA LYS A 39 39.55 -27.22 -0.53
C LYS A 39 39.73 -25.74 -0.85
N ILE A 40 40.97 -25.27 -0.97
CA ILE A 40 41.27 -23.88 -1.37
C ILE A 40 40.79 -23.63 -2.81
N GLN A 41 41.01 -24.58 -3.72
CA GLN A 41 40.54 -24.48 -5.10
C GLN A 41 39.00 -24.43 -5.19
N GLU A 42 38.31 -25.24 -4.38
CA GLU A 42 36.85 -25.26 -4.29
C GLU A 42 36.31 -23.93 -3.73
N LEU A 43 36.94 -23.38 -2.68
CA LEU A 43 36.63 -22.05 -2.14
C LEU A 43 36.83 -20.94 -3.19
N ALA A 44 37.93 -20.98 -3.95
CA ALA A 44 38.19 -20.02 -5.02
C ALA A 44 37.13 -20.10 -6.14
N ASN A 45 36.78 -21.31 -6.56
CA ASN A 45 35.75 -21.54 -7.57
C ASN A 45 34.36 -21.05 -7.09
N ASN A 46 33.98 -21.36 -5.84
CA ASN A 46 32.74 -20.90 -5.24
C ASN A 46 32.70 -19.38 -5.09
N THR A 47 33.79 -18.76 -4.67
CA THR A 47 33.88 -17.29 -4.54
C THR A 47 33.78 -16.61 -5.90
N SER A 48 34.44 -17.15 -6.93
CA SER A 48 34.33 -16.64 -8.31
C SER A 48 32.89 -16.76 -8.85
N ALA A 49 32.22 -17.90 -8.60
CA ALA A 49 30.82 -18.09 -8.98
C ALA A 49 29.88 -17.13 -8.23
N GLN A 50 30.13 -16.89 -6.94
CA GLN A 50 29.35 -15.98 -6.11
C GLN A 50 29.55 -14.52 -6.54
N LEU A 51 30.78 -14.11 -6.85
CA LEU A 51 31.09 -12.81 -7.45
C LEU A 51 30.36 -12.62 -8.77
N LYS A 52 30.43 -13.61 -9.68
CA LYS A 52 29.68 -13.56 -10.94
C LYS A 52 28.19 -13.42 -10.69
N ARG A 53 27.61 -14.21 -9.80
CA ARG A 53 26.17 -14.15 -9.47
C ARG A 53 25.78 -12.78 -8.88
N ASN A 54 26.60 -12.23 -7.99
CA ASN A 54 26.36 -10.92 -7.38
C ASN A 54 26.47 -9.80 -8.44
N VAL A 55 27.48 -9.86 -9.31
CA VAL A 55 27.62 -8.95 -10.45
C VAL A 55 26.41 -9.06 -11.38
N TYR A 56 25.96 -10.27 -11.75
CA TYR A 56 24.77 -10.44 -12.60
C TYR A 56 23.47 -9.96 -11.94
N GLN A 57 23.30 -10.17 -10.64
CA GLN A 57 22.14 -9.69 -9.88
C GLN A 57 22.09 -8.16 -9.83
N ASN A 58 23.25 -7.52 -9.67
CA ASN A 58 23.35 -6.07 -9.61
C ASN A 58 23.57 -5.42 -10.99
N TYR A 59 23.80 -6.21 -12.05
CA TYR A 59 24.10 -5.74 -13.40
C TYR A 59 22.97 -4.87 -13.95
N THR A 60 21.71 -5.26 -13.72
CA THR A 60 20.55 -4.48 -14.13
C THR A 60 20.52 -3.12 -13.41
N GLN A 61 20.79 -3.10 -12.10
CA GLN A 61 20.84 -1.87 -11.31
C GLN A 61 22.02 -0.97 -11.74
N PHE A 62 23.20 -1.54 -12.03
CA PHE A 62 24.34 -0.78 -12.54
C PHE A 62 24.07 -0.19 -13.93
N ILE A 63 23.40 -0.93 -14.82
CA ILE A 63 23.00 -0.41 -16.13
C ILE A 63 21.94 0.67 -16.01
N GLU A 64 20.92 0.48 -15.16
CA GLU A 64 19.87 1.46 -14.93
C GLU A 64 20.44 2.76 -14.35
N THR A 65 21.27 2.66 -13.32
CA THR A 65 21.96 3.82 -12.74
C THR A 65 22.91 4.51 -13.73
N ALA A 66 23.68 3.75 -14.53
CA ALA A 66 24.52 4.34 -15.58
C ALA A 66 23.69 5.05 -16.67
N LYS A 67 22.53 4.50 -17.04
CA LYS A 67 21.60 5.15 -17.98
C LYS A 67 20.97 6.41 -17.38
N GLU A 68 20.59 6.38 -16.11
CA GLU A 68 20.08 7.57 -15.40
C GLU A 68 21.15 8.66 -15.31
N ILE A 69 22.40 8.31 -15.02
CA ILE A 69 23.53 9.26 -15.02
C ILE A 69 23.75 9.88 -16.40
N SER A 70 23.70 9.07 -17.46
CA SER A 70 23.82 9.57 -18.84
C SER A 70 22.65 10.48 -19.24
N HIS A 71 21.43 10.16 -18.79
CA HIS A 71 20.26 11.03 -19.00
C HIS A 71 20.44 12.38 -18.28
N LEU A 72 20.85 12.34 -17.01
CA LEU A 72 21.17 13.53 -16.21
C LEU A 72 22.28 14.38 -16.84
N GLU A 73 23.31 13.75 -17.40
CA GLU A 73 24.38 14.45 -18.12
C GLU A 73 23.83 15.20 -19.33
N SER A 74 22.91 14.58 -20.09
CA SER A 74 22.29 15.23 -21.24
C SER A 74 21.37 16.40 -20.86
N GLU A 75 20.58 16.26 -19.78
CA GLU A 75 19.78 17.36 -19.23
C GLU A 75 20.66 18.49 -18.69
N MET A 76 21.77 18.17 -18.03
CA MET A 76 22.73 19.17 -17.54
C MET A 76 23.37 19.94 -18.70
N TYR A 77 23.66 19.27 -19.82
CA TYR A 77 24.16 19.91 -21.03
C TYR A 77 23.13 20.85 -21.66
N GLN A 78 21.86 20.43 -21.71
CA GLN A 78 20.75 21.29 -22.17
C GLN A 78 20.56 22.51 -21.27
N LEU A 79 20.65 22.34 -19.95
CA LEU A 79 20.55 23.45 -19.00
C LEU A 79 21.74 24.43 -19.16
N SER A 80 22.94 23.90 -19.36
CA SER A 80 24.14 24.71 -19.65
C SER A 80 23.95 25.53 -20.94
N GLN A 81 23.40 24.91 -21.98
CA GLN A 81 23.07 25.59 -23.24
C GLN A 81 22.06 26.72 -23.01
N LEU A 82 20.96 26.45 -22.30
CA LEU A 82 19.94 27.45 -21.97
C LEU A 82 20.48 28.60 -21.11
N LEU A 83 21.35 28.30 -20.14
CA LEU A 83 22.02 29.34 -19.34
C LEU A 83 22.98 30.17 -20.18
N SER A 84 23.69 29.55 -21.13
CA SER A 84 24.55 30.26 -22.08
C SER A 84 23.73 31.16 -23.00
N GLU A 85 22.55 30.71 -23.45
CA GLU A 85 21.60 31.50 -24.24
C GLU A 85 20.99 32.64 -23.43
N GLN A 86 20.59 32.41 -22.18
CA GLN A 86 20.12 33.48 -21.30
C GLN A 86 21.21 34.52 -21.02
N ARG A 87 22.45 34.08 -20.82
CA ARG A 87 23.60 34.97 -20.62
C ARG A 87 23.89 35.79 -21.87
N SER A 88 23.79 35.20 -23.07
CA SER A 88 23.97 35.95 -24.32
C SER A 88 22.84 36.95 -24.56
N LEU A 89 21.59 36.58 -24.25
CA LEU A 89 20.44 37.48 -24.32
C LEU A 89 20.56 38.65 -23.33
N LEU A 90 20.96 38.39 -22.09
CA LEU A 90 21.22 39.43 -21.08
C LEU A 90 22.37 40.35 -21.49
N SER A 91 23.42 39.81 -22.11
CA SER A 91 24.52 40.61 -22.66
C SER A 91 24.06 41.48 -23.84
N THR A 92 23.15 40.97 -24.67
CA THR A 92 22.59 41.71 -25.81
C THR A 92 21.67 42.83 -25.32
N LEU A 93 20.81 42.56 -24.33
CA LEU A 93 19.96 43.55 -23.65
C LEU A 93 20.79 44.61 -22.91
N GLY A 94 21.87 44.21 -22.23
CA GLY A 94 22.81 45.13 -21.58
C GLY A 94 23.50 46.06 -22.57
N SER A 95 23.88 45.55 -23.74
CA SER A 95 24.49 46.36 -24.80
C SER A 95 23.49 47.21 -25.60
N THR A 96 22.19 46.95 -25.49
CA THR A 96 21.13 47.76 -26.15
C THR A 96 20.77 49.00 -25.31
N ARG A 97 21.02 48.99 -24.00
CA ARG A 97 20.77 50.14 -23.10
C ARG A 97 21.83 51.24 -23.18
N THR A 98 22.99 50.98 -23.79
CA THR A 98 24.06 51.97 -23.94
C THR A 98 24.00 52.76 -25.26
N THR A 99 23.06 52.44 -26.16
CA THR A 99 22.87 53.16 -27.43
C THR A 99 21.40 53.50 -27.65
N GLY A 100 20.93 54.59 -27.04
CA GLY A 100 19.53 55.01 -27.10
C GLY A 100 19.32 56.49 -26.74
N VAL A 101 19.92 57.37 -27.56
CA VAL A 101 19.48 58.71 -27.99
C VAL A 101 18.64 59.59 -27.04
N THR A 102 19.22 60.75 -26.75
CA THR A 102 18.75 61.98 -26.08
C THR A 102 17.54 62.67 -26.73
N PHE A 103 16.57 63.13 -25.93
CA PHE A 103 15.69 64.32 -26.06
C PHE A 103 14.83 64.35 -24.76
N GLY A 104 14.56 65.42 -24.01
CA GLY A 104 14.88 66.85 -24.02
C GLY A 104 14.05 67.49 -22.88
N ASP A 105 14.76 68.05 -21.91
CA ASP A 105 14.48 69.22 -21.03
C ASP A 105 13.13 69.42 -20.31
N SER A 106 13.20 69.68 -18.99
CA SER A 106 12.44 70.72 -18.26
C SER A 106 12.88 70.80 -16.76
N SER A 107 13.59 71.88 -16.45
CA SER A 107 13.56 72.66 -15.19
C SER A 107 14.33 72.18 -13.95
N GLU A 108 15.43 72.93 -13.68
CA GLU A 108 15.80 73.63 -12.42
C GLU A 108 15.48 72.95 -11.08
N SER A 109 16.35 72.86 -10.07
CA SER A 109 17.57 73.57 -9.73
C SER A 109 18.09 72.97 -8.40
N GLN A 110 19.40 73.06 -8.17
CA GLN A 110 20.08 73.04 -6.86
C GLN A 110 19.90 71.80 -5.97
N LEU A 111 21.01 71.06 -5.76
CA LEU A 111 21.55 70.59 -4.47
C LEU A 111 22.65 69.54 -4.74
N GLU A 112 23.90 70.00 -4.82
CA GLU A 112 25.10 69.17 -5.06
C GLU A 112 25.55 68.32 -3.85
N ASP A 113 24.75 68.18 -2.78
CA ASP A 113 25.12 67.42 -1.58
C ASP A 113 24.54 65.98 -1.49
N ALA A 114 23.71 65.53 -2.45
CA ALA A 114 23.03 64.24 -2.39
C ALA A 114 23.76 63.06 -3.10
N ASN A 115 24.78 63.33 -3.91
CA ASN A 115 25.46 62.29 -4.70
C ASN A 115 26.52 61.49 -3.93
N ASP A 116 27.00 61.98 -2.77
CA ASP A 116 27.96 61.24 -1.93
C ASP A 116 27.27 60.22 -1.01
N SER A 117 26.02 60.48 -0.59
CA SER A 117 25.23 59.54 0.23
C SER A 117 24.75 58.33 -0.58
N THR A 118 24.31 58.54 -1.82
CA THR A 118 23.83 57.47 -2.70
C THR A 118 24.96 56.56 -3.16
N ALA A 119 26.13 57.11 -3.47
CA ALA A 119 27.32 56.32 -3.83
C ALA A 119 27.81 55.42 -2.69
N LYS A 120 27.81 55.93 -1.45
CA LYS A 120 28.18 55.13 -0.25
C LYS A 120 27.16 54.05 0.06
N GLU A 121 25.87 54.32 -0.13
CA GLU A 121 24.80 53.34 0.08
C GLU A 121 24.84 52.21 -0.97
N GLU A 122 25.16 52.55 -2.23
CA GLU A 122 25.36 51.59 -3.33
C GLU A 122 26.58 50.69 -3.07
N GLU A 123 27.71 51.26 -2.61
CA GLU A 123 28.92 50.50 -2.24
C GLU A 123 28.66 49.56 -1.05
N GLN A 124 27.87 50.01 -0.08
CA GLN A 124 27.48 49.20 1.09
C GLN A 124 26.52 48.06 0.70
N LYS A 125 25.59 48.29 -0.22
CA LYS A 125 24.72 47.24 -0.79
C LYS A 125 25.52 46.21 -1.57
N GLN A 126 26.53 46.63 -2.34
CA GLN A 126 27.40 45.71 -3.07
C GLN A 126 28.24 44.84 -2.13
N LYS A 127 28.76 45.39 -1.03
CA LYS A 127 29.47 44.62 0.01
C LYS A 127 28.54 43.62 0.71
N LEU A 128 27.30 44.02 1.02
CA LEU A 128 26.29 43.15 1.61
C LEU A 128 25.94 41.97 0.68
N ALA A 129 25.78 42.24 -0.61
CA ALA A 129 25.49 41.20 -1.61
C ALA A 129 26.62 40.17 -1.72
N GLN A 130 27.89 40.61 -1.70
CA GLN A 130 29.06 39.71 -1.71
C GLN A 130 29.14 38.83 -0.46
N LEU A 131 28.77 39.36 0.72
CA LEU A 131 28.76 38.58 1.96
C LEU A 131 27.65 37.52 1.97
N LEU A 132 26.46 37.86 1.45
CA LEU A 132 25.31 36.97 1.41
C LEU A 132 25.41 35.88 0.33
N GLU A 133 26.23 36.06 -0.72
CA GLU A 133 26.51 35.02 -1.72
C GLU A 133 27.19 33.79 -1.09
N ASN A 134 27.96 33.99 -0.01
CA ASN A 134 28.63 32.91 0.72
C ASN A 134 27.70 32.14 1.68
N VAL A 135 26.47 32.62 1.90
CA VAL A 135 25.49 32.06 2.83
C VAL A 135 24.25 31.56 2.08
N GLU A 136 24.13 30.24 1.91
CA GLU A 136 22.92 29.62 1.33
C GLU A 136 21.69 29.89 2.21
N GLY A 137 20.64 30.43 1.58
CA GLY A 137 19.35 30.74 2.22
C GLY A 137 19.18 32.19 2.68
N ALA A 138 20.18 33.07 2.49
CA ALA A 138 20.15 34.45 2.95
C ALA A 138 19.81 35.49 1.85
N THR A 139 19.40 35.05 0.65
CA THR A 139 19.04 35.94 -0.47
C THR A 139 17.85 36.86 -0.17
N SER A 140 16.88 36.41 0.61
CA SER A 140 15.71 37.23 1.01
C SER A 140 16.06 38.37 1.97
N LEU A 141 17.22 38.30 2.65
CA LEU A 141 17.66 39.35 3.58
C LEU A 141 18.37 40.50 2.87
N ALA A 142 18.88 40.27 1.65
CA ALA A 142 19.52 41.27 0.80
C ALA A 142 18.51 42.27 0.18
N GLU A 143 17.25 41.86 0.04
CA GLU A 143 16.19 42.64 -0.61
C GLU A 143 15.63 43.77 0.28
N THR A 144 15.91 43.76 1.58
CA THR A 144 15.43 44.80 2.51
C THR A 144 16.36 46.02 2.48
N CYS A 145 15.82 47.18 2.06
CA CYS A 145 16.56 48.42 1.92
C CYS A 145 17.06 48.94 3.30
N GLY A 146 18.31 49.42 3.37
CA GLY A 146 18.88 50.05 4.59
C GLY A 146 19.64 49.14 5.55
N ARG A 147 19.87 47.85 5.23
CA ARG A 147 20.64 46.94 6.10
C ARG A 147 22.15 47.13 5.97
N THR A 148 22.83 47.31 7.10
CA THR A 148 24.30 47.38 7.17
C THR A 148 24.86 46.29 8.10
N CYS A 149 25.97 45.67 7.71
CA CYS A 149 26.66 44.67 8.54
C CYS A 149 27.58 45.39 9.54
N LEU A 150 27.30 45.24 10.83
CA LEU A 150 28.04 45.87 11.93
C LEU A 150 29.21 45.01 12.41
N HIS A 151 29.03 43.67 12.44
CA HIS A 151 30.07 42.75 12.89
C HIS A 151 29.88 41.33 12.34
N GLU A 152 30.98 40.63 12.03
CA GLU A 152 30.99 39.23 11.61
C GLU A 152 32.04 38.44 12.40
N GLY A 153 31.78 37.15 12.66
CA GLY A 153 32.73 36.33 13.40
C GLY A 153 32.30 34.87 13.58
N SER A 154 33.30 34.00 13.74
CA SER A 154 33.10 32.57 13.97
C SER A 154 32.97 32.26 15.45
N LEU A 155 31.91 31.54 15.82
CA LEU A 155 31.56 31.15 17.19
C LEU A 155 31.40 29.62 17.28
N LEU A 156 31.55 29.06 18.48
CA LEU A 156 31.28 27.66 18.76
C LEU A 156 30.00 27.54 19.58
N GLU A 157 28.99 26.84 19.05
CA GLU A 157 27.74 26.60 19.78
C GLU A 157 27.94 25.47 20.80
N LEU A 158 27.55 25.73 22.04
CA LEU A 158 27.60 24.80 23.17
C LEU A 158 26.17 24.34 23.52
N ASP A 159 26.04 23.11 24.00
CA ASP A 159 24.80 22.62 24.58
C ASP A 159 24.42 23.43 25.84
N PRO A 160 23.21 24.01 25.92
CA PRO A 160 22.77 24.80 27.08
C PRO A 160 22.66 24.01 28.39
N VAL A 161 22.54 22.67 28.35
CA VAL A 161 22.39 21.81 29.53
C VAL A 161 23.71 21.09 29.86
N GLU A 162 24.37 20.51 28.86
CA GLU A 162 25.57 19.69 29.08
C GLU A 162 26.89 20.49 28.95
N GLY A 163 26.87 21.68 28.36
CA GLY A 163 28.07 22.52 28.17
C GLY A 163 29.11 21.89 27.22
N THR A 164 28.68 20.98 26.34
CA THR A 164 29.50 20.29 25.35
C THR A 164 29.49 21.03 24.01
N PRO A 165 30.59 21.03 23.23
CA PRO A 165 30.64 21.70 21.93
C PRO A 165 29.83 20.94 20.87
N LEU A 166 28.82 21.61 20.31
CA LEU A 166 27.92 21.04 19.31
C LEU A 166 28.44 21.27 17.89
N LYS A 167 28.62 22.53 17.48
CA LYS A 167 28.99 22.86 16.10
C LYS A 167 29.63 24.25 15.96
N ARG A 168 30.42 24.41 14.89
CA ARG A 168 31.01 25.70 14.51
C ARG A 168 30.01 26.49 13.67
N VAL A 169 29.84 27.73 14.05
CA VAL A 169 28.82 28.64 13.53
C VAL A 169 29.48 29.97 13.19
N HIS A 170 28.94 30.67 12.21
CA HIS A 170 29.34 32.02 11.85
C HIS A 170 28.16 32.96 12.08
N ALA A 171 28.37 33.99 12.89
CA ALA A 171 27.34 34.97 13.22
C ALA A 171 27.60 36.27 12.45
N TYR A 172 26.53 36.89 11.97
CA TYR A 172 26.52 38.18 11.29
C TYR A 172 25.54 39.10 12.02
N LEU A 173 26.05 40.20 12.58
CA LEU A 173 25.25 41.24 13.23
C LEU A 173 24.96 42.35 12.24
N PHE A 174 23.70 42.53 11.91
CA PHE A 174 23.19 43.67 11.14
C PHE A 174 22.61 44.74 12.07
N ASN A 175 22.19 45.87 11.51
CA ASN A 175 21.53 46.96 12.24
C ASN A 175 20.16 46.60 12.82
N ASP A 176 19.44 45.65 12.21
CA ASP A 176 18.10 45.22 12.64
C ASP A 176 18.04 43.77 13.16
N ILE A 177 18.93 42.91 12.66
CA ILE A 177 18.88 41.45 12.84
C ILE A 177 20.26 40.88 13.19
N LEU A 178 20.28 39.86 14.06
CA LEU A 178 21.44 38.99 14.26
C LEU A 178 21.20 37.64 13.54
N MET A 179 21.99 37.37 12.50
CA MET A 179 21.93 36.14 11.72
C MET A 179 22.98 35.12 12.20
N ILE A 180 22.58 33.86 12.24
CA ILE A 180 23.41 32.73 12.65
C ILE A 180 23.44 31.70 11.52
N ALA A 181 24.63 31.40 11.02
CA ALA A 181 24.85 30.48 9.91
C ALA A 181 25.77 29.32 10.31
N SER A 182 25.35 28.07 10.08
CA SER A 182 26.17 26.89 10.39
C SER A 182 27.18 26.61 9.28
N TRP A 183 28.39 26.18 9.66
CA TRP A 183 29.42 25.76 8.72
C TRP A 183 28.97 24.51 7.95
N LEU A 184 28.95 24.55 6.61
CA LEU A 184 28.71 23.37 5.78
C LEU A 184 30.05 22.68 5.49
N ALA A 185 30.24 21.47 6.00
CA ALA A 185 31.42 20.68 5.64
C ALA A 185 31.27 20.20 4.19
N ASN A 186 31.84 20.95 3.25
CA ASN A 186 31.88 20.57 1.84
C ASN A 186 32.72 19.29 1.70
N GLY A 187 32.06 18.13 1.62
CA GLY A 187 32.71 16.87 1.28
C GLY A 187 33.42 17.00 -0.08
N ASN A 188 34.74 16.86 -0.08
CA ASN A 188 35.66 16.74 -1.23
C ASN A 188 35.51 17.70 -2.44
N ARG A 189 34.75 18.81 -2.34
CA ARG A 189 34.67 19.82 -3.41
C ARG A 189 35.51 21.05 -3.04
N ARG A 190 36.58 21.30 -3.80
CA ARG A 190 37.40 22.54 -3.70
C ARG A 190 36.53 23.74 -4.10
N GLY A 191 36.17 24.56 -3.12
CA GLY A 191 35.44 25.82 -3.29
C GLY A 191 35.42 26.59 -1.97
N PRO A 192 35.11 27.90 -1.99
CA PRO A 192 35.01 28.71 -0.77
C PRO A 192 34.00 28.11 0.21
N PRO A 193 34.22 28.27 1.54
CA PRO A 193 33.36 27.69 2.56
C PRO A 193 31.95 28.27 2.43
N ARG A 194 30.98 27.39 2.18
CA ARG A 194 29.56 27.79 2.15
C ARG A 194 28.99 27.66 3.54
N TYR A 195 28.32 28.71 3.99
CA TYR A 195 27.54 28.68 5.22
C TYR A 195 26.07 28.46 4.87
N LYS A 196 25.31 27.82 5.76
CA LYS A 196 23.86 27.70 5.62
C LYS A 196 23.19 28.49 6.73
N MET A 197 22.30 29.42 6.38
CA MET A 197 21.54 30.19 7.36
C MET A 197 20.69 29.24 8.22
N GLN A 198 20.83 29.33 9.54
CA GLN A 198 20.07 28.52 10.50
C GLN A 198 18.97 29.32 11.19
N ALA A 199 19.30 30.55 11.62
CA ALA A 199 18.35 31.42 12.31
C ALA A 199 18.71 32.89 12.07
N ALA A 200 17.69 33.76 12.09
CA ALA A 200 17.83 35.21 12.05
C ALA A 200 16.91 35.80 13.12
N TYR A 201 17.49 36.50 14.09
CA TYR A 201 16.76 37.07 15.22
C TYR A 201 16.64 38.58 15.10
N ASN A 202 15.44 39.14 15.29
CA ASN A 202 15.27 40.59 15.41
C ASN A 202 15.90 41.07 16.73
N LEU A 203 16.67 42.16 16.68
CA LEU A 203 17.34 42.73 17.85
C LEU A 203 16.38 43.19 18.96
N GLU A 204 15.12 43.50 18.64
CA GLU A 204 14.09 43.89 19.61
C GLU A 204 13.73 42.76 20.58
N SER A 205 13.56 41.54 20.05
CA SER A 205 13.21 40.35 20.82
C SER A 205 14.42 39.59 21.37
N LEU A 206 15.62 40.12 21.14
CA LEU A 206 16.89 39.49 21.53
C LEU A 206 17.41 40.01 22.88
N ALA A 207 17.72 39.09 23.79
CA ALA A 207 18.48 39.37 25.01
C ALA A 207 19.80 38.57 25.00
N ILE A 208 20.92 39.27 25.11
CA ILE A 208 22.26 38.67 25.17
C ILE A 208 22.77 38.78 26.59
N VAL A 209 23.07 37.63 27.21
CA VAL A 209 23.49 37.51 28.61
C VAL A 209 24.93 37.02 28.66
N ASN A 210 25.80 37.77 29.31
CA ASN A 210 27.17 37.35 29.56
C ASN A 210 27.20 36.19 30.58
N VAL A 211 27.72 35.03 30.18
CA VAL A 211 27.85 33.85 31.06
C VAL A 211 29.21 33.89 31.76
N ARG A 212 29.23 33.64 33.07
CA ARG A 212 30.46 33.52 33.87
C ARG A 212 31.11 32.17 33.58
N ASP A 213 32.45 32.15 33.56
CA ASP A 213 33.20 30.93 33.24
C ASP A 213 32.97 29.85 34.31
N LEU A 214 32.45 28.69 33.89
CA LEU A 214 32.10 27.56 34.74
C LEU A 214 32.43 26.25 34.01
N GLY A 215 33.39 25.49 34.53
CA GLY A 215 33.77 24.17 34.00
C GLY A 215 34.29 24.22 32.55
N THR A 216 33.60 23.53 31.64
CA THR A 216 33.91 23.47 30.19
C THR A 216 33.49 24.73 29.44
N VAL A 217 32.60 25.55 30.02
CA VAL A 217 32.10 26.79 29.43
C VAL A 217 33.02 27.95 29.85
N LYS A 218 33.94 28.32 28.95
CA LYS A 218 34.84 29.47 29.12
C LYS A 218 34.61 30.47 28.00
N LEU A 219 34.62 31.77 28.30
CA LEU A 219 34.48 32.83 27.30
C LEU A 219 33.19 32.71 26.48
N ALA A 220 32.07 32.36 27.13
CA ALA A 220 30.77 32.20 26.47
C ALA A 220 29.77 33.31 26.80
N PHE A 221 28.84 33.57 25.88
CA PHE A 221 27.64 34.36 26.12
C PHE A 221 26.40 33.57 25.70
N LYS A 222 25.26 33.87 26.31
CA LYS A 222 23.98 33.20 26.10
C LYS A 222 23.06 34.13 25.33
N LEU A 223 22.47 33.61 24.26
CA LEU A 223 21.50 34.28 23.44
C LEU A 223 20.11 33.76 23.82
N LEU A 224 19.26 34.67 24.27
CA LEU A 224 17.87 34.43 24.62
C LEU A 224 17.02 35.15 23.58
N ALA A 225 16.50 34.39 22.63
CA ALA A 225 15.39 34.83 21.78
C ALA A 225 14.13 34.15 22.29
N PHE A 226 12.97 34.82 22.23
CA PHE A 226 11.68 34.19 22.56
C PHE A 226 11.56 32.88 21.74
N SER A 227 11.37 31.74 22.42
CA SER A 227 11.40 30.35 21.93
C SER A 227 12.76 29.66 21.69
N ASP A 228 13.91 30.32 21.82
CA ASP A 228 15.22 29.68 21.58
C ASP A 228 16.33 30.19 22.53
N THR A 229 17.01 29.28 23.20
CA THR A 229 18.10 29.56 24.14
C THR A 229 19.38 28.88 23.67
N ARG A 230 20.37 29.68 23.26
CA ARG A 230 21.65 29.16 22.72
C ARG A 230 22.84 29.72 23.47
N VAL A 231 23.89 28.93 23.63
CA VAL A 231 25.14 29.35 24.28
C VAL A 231 26.26 29.31 23.26
N PHE A 232 26.98 30.42 23.12
CA PHE A 232 28.09 30.56 22.17
C PHE A 232 29.39 30.83 22.91
N GLN A 233 30.42 30.05 22.58
CA GLN A 233 31.78 30.22 23.05
C GLN A 233 32.62 30.96 22.01
N CYS A 234 33.29 32.02 22.45
CA CYS A 234 34.23 32.82 21.65
C CYS A 234 35.66 32.25 21.75
N ALA A 235 36.47 32.50 20.72
CA ALA A 235 37.87 32.06 20.70
C ALA A 235 38.77 32.85 21.68
N THR A 236 38.46 34.12 21.93
CA THR A 236 39.24 35.01 22.80
C THR A 236 38.34 35.87 23.69
N ALA A 237 38.87 36.31 24.83
CA ALA A 237 38.14 37.21 25.75
C ALA A 237 37.86 38.58 25.12
N THR A 238 38.75 39.03 24.22
CA THR A 238 38.56 40.26 23.43
C THR A 238 37.38 40.12 22.48
N SER A 239 37.27 39.00 21.76
CA SER A 239 36.16 38.74 20.85
C SER A 239 34.82 38.67 21.59
N LYS A 240 34.77 38.04 22.78
CA LYS A 240 33.55 38.03 23.62
C LYS A 240 33.11 39.44 24.01
N LYS A 241 34.06 40.29 24.39
CA LYS A 241 33.79 41.68 24.76
C LYS A 241 33.30 42.50 23.55
N GLU A 242 33.96 42.34 22.40
CA GLU A 242 33.56 42.97 21.14
C GLU A 242 32.13 42.56 20.72
N TRP A 243 31.78 41.27 20.82
CA TRP A 243 30.43 40.80 20.51
C TRP A 243 29.36 41.41 21.44
N LEU A 244 29.63 41.49 22.74
CA LEU A 244 28.70 42.11 23.70
C LEU A 244 28.57 43.63 23.44
N ASP A 245 29.69 44.32 23.28
CA ASP A 245 29.73 45.77 23.06
C ASP A 245 29.03 46.14 21.73
N LYS A 246 29.26 45.38 20.66
CA LYS A 246 28.64 45.62 19.34
C LYS A 246 27.16 45.32 19.31
N CYS A 247 26.71 44.26 19.99
CA CYS A 247 25.29 43.96 20.12
C CYS A 247 24.54 45.00 20.98
N GLU A 248 25.15 45.47 22.08
CA GLU A 248 24.59 46.58 22.86
C GLU A 248 24.56 47.89 22.07
N GLN A 249 25.61 48.16 21.28
CA GLN A 249 25.66 49.33 20.39
C GLN A 249 24.54 49.28 19.35
N ALA A 250 24.32 48.14 18.70
CA ALA A 250 23.25 47.94 17.72
C ALA A 250 21.85 48.11 18.34
N LYS A 251 21.65 47.61 19.57
CA LYS A 251 20.38 47.77 20.30
C LYS A 251 20.13 49.21 20.72
N ARG A 252 21.18 49.94 21.13
CA ARG A 252 21.10 51.37 21.46
C ARG A 252 20.78 52.22 20.25
N THR A 253 21.47 52.02 19.12
CA THR A 253 21.24 52.81 17.89
C THR A 253 19.80 52.67 17.39
N LYS A 254 19.26 51.44 17.42
CA LYS A 254 17.87 51.18 17.02
C LYS A 254 16.85 51.80 18.00
N SER A 255 17.13 51.76 19.30
CA SER A 255 16.28 52.43 20.33
C SER A 255 16.28 53.96 20.20
N THR A 256 17.38 54.56 19.75
CA THR A 256 17.45 56.01 19.47
C THR A 256 16.81 56.42 18.15
N GLU A 257 16.75 55.55 17.14
CA GLU A 257 16.06 55.81 15.87
C GLU A 257 14.53 55.73 16.02
N ASP A 258 14.02 54.81 16.86
CA ASP A 258 12.58 54.64 17.09
C ASP A 258 11.95 55.71 18.01
N ASN A 259 12.75 56.49 18.75
CA ASN A 259 12.23 57.45 19.75
C ASN A 259 12.94 58.82 19.74
N PRO A 260 12.72 59.68 18.72
CA PRO A 260 13.41 60.98 18.60
C PRO A 260 12.96 62.07 19.60
N LYS A 261 12.12 61.75 20.60
CA LYS A 261 11.55 62.74 21.55
C LYS A 261 12.07 62.69 22.98
N GLU A 262 12.91 61.73 23.37
CA GLU A 262 13.41 61.61 24.76
C GLU A 262 14.89 61.98 24.95
N ALA A 263 15.54 62.54 23.93
CA ALA A 263 16.95 62.95 24.01
C ALA A 263 17.20 64.29 24.73
N ALA A 264 16.17 64.95 25.29
CA ALA A 264 16.32 66.26 25.94
C ALA A 264 16.17 66.25 27.48
N GLU A 265 15.78 65.14 28.13
CA GLU A 265 15.50 65.16 29.57
C GLU A 265 16.28 64.17 30.45
N ASN A 266 17.11 63.29 29.89
CA ASN A 266 17.74 62.22 30.69
C ASN A 266 19.23 62.42 31.05
N GLU A 267 19.76 63.64 30.98
CA GLU A 267 21.13 63.96 31.44
C GLU A 267 21.27 64.20 32.96
N LYS A 268 20.22 64.01 33.78
CA LYS A 268 20.34 64.20 35.24
C LYS A 268 19.63 63.11 36.04
N ARG A 269 20.36 62.01 36.26
CA ARG A 269 20.24 60.95 37.30
C ARG A 269 20.46 59.63 36.58
N SER A 270 21.56 58.91 36.74
CA SER A 270 22.05 58.40 38.03
C SER A 270 23.46 57.85 37.87
N LYS A 271 24.44 58.49 38.52
CA LYS A 271 25.53 57.76 39.21
C LYS A 271 24.98 57.33 40.57
N GLU A 272 25.54 56.23 41.08
CA GLU A 272 25.37 55.62 42.42
C GLU A 272 24.41 54.43 42.53
N GLU A 273 25.02 53.27 42.22
CA GLU A 273 25.10 52.04 43.00
C GLU A 273 24.21 51.83 44.25
N ARG A 274 23.60 50.62 44.24
CA ARG A 274 23.56 49.59 45.30
C ARG A 274 22.58 49.71 46.50
N ALA A 275 21.73 48.67 46.54
CA ALA A 275 21.50 47.74 47.66
C ALA A 275 20.38 48.03 48.71
N ILE A 276 19.25 47.34 48.50
CA ILE A 276 18.35 46.54 49.40
C ILE A 276 17.81 47.16 50.74
N PRO A 277 16.79 46.56 51.43
CA PRO A 277 15.47 47.18 51.64
C PRO A 277 15.14 47.41 53.13
N SER A 278 14.08 48.19 53.47
CA SER A 278 13.32 48.01 54.73
C SER A 278 12.06 48.89 54.85
N ARG A 279 10.93 48.19 55.07
CA ARG A 279 9.83 48.42 56.03
C ARG A 279 9.38 49.85 56.40
N SER A 280 8.06 50.02 56.21
CA SER A 280 7.03 50.44 57.18
C SER A 280 6.43 51.85 57.10
N THR A 281 5.13 51.87 57.48
CA THR A 281 4.22 52.98 57.82
C THR A 281 3.49 53.61 56.62
N SER A 282 2.18 53.36 56.42
CA SER A 282 1.01 53.72 57.24
C SER A 282 0.82 55.23 57.36
N LEU A 283 -0.06 55.82 56.53
CA LEU A 283 -1.27 56.55 56.97
C LEU A 283 -1.98 57.22 55.79
N ASP A 284 -3.31 57.17 55.90
CA ASP A 284 -4.37 57.71 55.06
C ASP A 284 -4.26 59.21 54.69
N SER A 285 -4.77 59.56 53.51
CA SER A 285 -5.88 60.51 53.44
C SER A 285 -6.58 60.52 52.08
N ASN A 286 -7.86 60.16 52.19
CA ASN A 286 -8.99 60.30 51.29
C ASN A 286 -8.96 61.51 50.34
N THR A 287 -9.26 61.23 49.07
CA THR A 287 -10.11 62.12 48.28
C THR A 287 -11.11 61.28 47.45
N LEU A 288 -12.38 61.51 47.77
CA LEU A 288 -13.62 61.11 47.08
C LEU A 288 -13.48 61.38 45.56
N GLY A 289 -13.96 60.58 44.60
CA GLY A 289 -15.15 59.74 44.54
C GLY A 289 -15.67 59.91 43.12
N VAL A 290 -15.47 58.91 42.26
CA VAL A 290 -16.18 58.75 40.98
C VAL A 290 -16.49 57.27 40.87
N ASP A 291 -17.78 56.98 40.85
CA ASP A 291 -18.35 55.67 40.62
C ASP A 291 -17.83 55.10 39.29
N ASP A 292 -17.26 53.90 39.34
CA ASP A 292 -17.21 53.02 38.18
C ASP A 292 -17.68 51.64 38.64
N GLU A 293 -18.76 51.19 37.99
CA GLU A 293 -19.51 49.98 38.30
C GLU A 293 -18.65 48.73 38.10
N ASP A 294 -18.73 47.80 39.06
CA ASP A 294 -18.52 46.36 38.94
C ASP A 294 -17.51 45.87 37.88
N THR A 295 -16.21 46.07 38.13
CA THR A 295 -15.19 45.22 37.50
C THR A 295 -15.20 43.86 38.20
N GLU A 296 -16.04 42.96 37.69
CA GLU A 296 -16.06 41.55 38.10
C GLU A 296 -14.62 40.99 37.95
N TYR A 297 -13.96 40.70 39.07
CA TYR A 297 -12.64 40.07 39.10
C TYR A 297 -12.76 38.65 38.54
N HIS A 298 -12.72 38.51 37.21
CA HIS A 298 -12.52 37.21 36.59
C HIS A 298 -11.07 36.81 36.82
N GLU A 299 -10.89 35.72 37.56
CA GLU A 299 -9.60 35.05 37.71
C GLU A 299 -9.02 34.77 36.31
N PRO A 300 -7.78 35.19 36.02
CA PRO A 300 -7.22 35.07 34.67
C PRO A 300 -7.16 33.60 34.26
N PRO A 301 -7.44 33.28 32.98
CA PRO A 301 -7.38 31.89 32.52
C PRO A 301 -5.97 31.33 32.73
N PRO A 302 -5.83 30.03 33.04
CA PRO A 302 -4.54 29.38 33.23
C PRO A 302 -3.60 29.59 32.05
N GLU A 303 -2.28 29.71 32.30
CA GLU A 303 -1.26 29.95 31.27
C GLU A 303 -1.31 28.93 30.12
N TRP A 304 -1.57 27.64 30.41
CA TRP A 304 -1.71 26.60 29.38
C TRP A 304 -2.86 26.84 28.39
N MET A 305 -3.89 27.61 28.76
CA MET A 305 -5.00 27.98 27.87
C MET A 305 -4.60 29.08 26.88
N LEU A 306 -3.67 29.96 27.28
CA LEU A 306 -3.13 31.02 26.43
C LEU A 306 -2.19 30.42 25.37
N GLU A 307 -1.39 29.43 25.75
CA GLU A 307 -0.42 28.73 24.88
C GLU A 307 -1.03 27.58 24.07
N VAL A 308 -2.27 27.17 24.37
CA VAL A 308 -2.91 25.98 23.79
C VAL A 308 -2.95 25.99 22.26
N ALA A 309 -3.07 27.16 21.64
CA ALA A 309 -3.06 27.28 20.18
C ALA A 309 -1.68 26.97 19.58
N GLU A 310 -0.62 27.43 20.23
CA GLU A 310 0.78 27.20 19.81
C GLU A 310 1.18 25.74 20.07
N ASP A 311 0.80 25.19 21.23
CA ASP A 311 1.01 23.78 21.56
C ASP A 311 0.30 22.86 20.58
N LEU A 312 -0.95 23.18 20.19
CA LEU A 312 -1.68 22.44 19.16
C LEU A 312 -0.96 22.49 17.80
N ASP A 313 -0.47 23.66 17.39
CA ASP A 313 0.28 23.80 16.14
C ASP A 313 1.60 23.01 16.17
N SER A 314 2.30 23.01 17.30
CA SER A 314 3.51 22.20 17.53
C SER A 314 3.22 20.70 17.45
N CYS A 315 2.19 20.21 18.17
CA CYS A 315 1.81 18.81 18.14
C CYS A 315 1.34 18.36 16.74
N ILE A 316 0.62 19.22 16.00
CA ILE A 316 0.21 18.94 14.61
C ILE A 316 1.44 18.86 13.70
N ALA A 317 2.40 19.79 13.82
CA ALA A 317 3.62 19.81 13.02
C ALA A 317 4.51 18.58 13.27
N GLN A 318 4.62 18.15 14.53
CA GLN A 318 5.38 16.96 14.93
C GLN A 318 4.66 15.64 14.65
N ARG A 319 3.42 15.68 14.14
CA ARG A 319 2.54 14.51 13.92
C ARG A 319 2.19 13.73 15.20
N HIS A 320 2.23 14.39 16.36
CA HIS A 320 1.78 13.82 17.62
C HIS A 320 0.26 13.99 17.76
N PHE A 321 -0.50 13.31 16.90
CA PHE A 321 -1.94 13.54 16.79
C PHE A 321 -2.76 13.12 18.01
N GLU A 322 -2.30 12.12 18.78
CA GLU A 322 -2.98 11.69 20.01
C GLU A 322 -2.84 12.76 21.12
N GLU A 323 -1.67 13.38 21.23
CA GLU A 323 -1.41 14.49 22.15
C GLU A 323 -2.19 15.75 21.72
N ALA A 324 -2.18 16.07 20.43
CA ALA A 324 -2.97 17.17 19.87
C ALA A 324 -4.47 17.00 20.16
N TYR A 325 -5.01 15.79 20.00
CA TYR A 325 -6.39 15.50 20.35
C TYR A 325 -6.65 15.67 21.85
N GLY A 326 -5.76 15.16 22.70
CA GLY A 326 -5.89 15.28 24.16
C GLY A 326 -5.88 16.74 24.63
N LEU A 327 -5.00 17.58 24.07
CA LEU A 327 -4.98 19.03 24.33
C LEU A 327 -6.27 19.71 23.86
N LEU A 328 -6.77 19.33 22.68
CA LEU A 328 -8.00 19.87 22.12
C LEU A 328 -9.24 19.48 22.94
N GLU A 329 -9.29 18.26 23.48
CA GLU A 329 -10.37 17.81 24.35
C GLU A 329 -10.33 18.54 25.71
N LYS A 330 -9.14 18.67 26.31
CA LYS A 330 -8.93 19.45 27.55
C LYS A 330 -9.34 20.92 27.38
N ALA A 331 -8.92 21.56 26.28
CA ALA A 331 -9.29 22.93 25.97
C ALA A 331 -10.80 23.08 25.81
N LYS A 332 -11.46 22.17 25.08
CA LYS A 332 -12.92 22.19 24.90
C LYS A 332 -13.70 21.92 26.19
N ALA A 333 -13.20 21.05 27.06
CA ALA A 333 -13.83 20.78 28.36
C ALA A 333 -13.77 22.03 29.25
N TYR A 334 -12.60 22.65 29.37
CA TYR A 334 -12.43 23.88 30.14
C TYR A 334 -13.29 25.03 29.59
N LEU A 335 -13.30 25.22 28.27
CA LEU A 335 -14.12 26.25 27.61
C LEU A 335 -15.65 26.01 27.72
N LYS A 336 -16.08 24.81 28.13
CA LYS A 336 -17.49 24.50 28.36
C LYS A 336 -17.93 24.88 29.79
N ASP A 337 -17.02 24.77 30.74
CA ASP A 337 -17.27 25.03 32.16
C ASP A 337 -16.95 26.48 32.56
N ALA A 338 -16.12 27.18 31.78
CA ALA A 338 -15.73 28.57 32.04
C ALA A 338 -16.83 29.59 31.65
N GLN A 339 -16.91 30.68 32.43
CA GLN A 339 -17.75 31.85 32.11
C GLN A 339 -17.21 32.59 30.88
N SER A 340 -18.11 33.10 30.04
CA SER A 340 -17.77 33.57 28.70
C SER A 340 -17.19 34.98 28.71
N THR A 341 -15.86 35.11 28.78
CA THR A 341 -15.12 36.37 28.59
C THR A 341 -14.72 36.58 27.11
N PRO A 342 -14.48 37.83 26.65
CA PRO A 342 -14.10 38.11 25.26
C PRO A 342 -12.79 37.42 24.84
N LEU A 343 -11.82 37.32 25.75
CA LEU A 343 -10.56 36.59 25.53
C LEU A 343 -10.79 35.09 25.33
N LEU A 344 -11.66 34.47 26.13
CA LEU A 344 -12.01 33.04 26.00
C LEU A 344 -12.78 32.75 24.71
N LEU A 345 -13.57 33.70 24.20
CA LEU A 345 -14.23 33.57 22.89
C LEU A 345 -13.21 33.58 21.74
N GLU A 346 -12.19 34.43 21.81
CA GLU A 346 -11.09 34.45 20.82
C GLU A 346 -10.30 33.14 20.86
N ILE A 347 -9.91 32.68 22.04
CA ILE A 347 -9.20 31.39 22.23
C ILE A 347 -10.08 30.24 21.74
N ARG A 348 -11.38 30.25 22.02
CA ARG A 348 -12.33 29.26 21.49
C ARG A 348 -12.38 29.25 19.97
N SER A 349 -12.32 30.40 19.31
CA SER A 349 -12.21 30.48 17.85
C SER A 349 -10.92 29.83 17.36
N LYS A 350 -9.77 30.22 17.94
CA LYS A 350 -8.45 29.69 17.58
C LYS A 350 -8.38 28.16 17.77
N VAL A 351 -8.87 27.63 18.90
CA VAL A 351 -8.94 26.19 19.18
C VAL A 351 -9.83 25.46 18.18
N ASN A 352 -10.97 26.06 17.78
CA ASN A 352 -11.83 25.46 16.77
C ASN A 352 -11.18 25.46 15.37
N ASP A 353 -10.44 26.50 15.02
CA ASP A 353 -9.69 26.58 13.77
C ASP A 353 -8.56 25.55 13.72
N ARG A 354 -7.84 25.35 14.83
CA ARG A 354 -6.83 24.27 14.93
C ARG A 354 -7.44 22.89 14.97
N GLY A 355 -8.63 22.74 15.54
CA GLY A 355 -9.42 21.51 15.41
C GLY A 355 -9.79 21.18 13.97
N ARG A 356 -10.14 22.19 13.17
CA ARG A 356 -10.36 22.03 11.72
C ARG A 356 -9.07 21.67 10.98
N SER A 357 -7.97 22.38 11.28
CA SER A 357 -6.64 22.09 10.73
C SER A 357 -6.19 20.64 11.00
N LEU A 358 -6.35 20.17 12.25
CA LEU A 358 -6.04 18.79 12.64
C LEU A 358 -6.85 17.78 11.82
N VAL A 359 -8.16 18.01 11.63
CA VAL A 359 -8.99 17.14 10.77
C VAL A 359 -8.48 17.13 9.33
N ASP A 360 -8.11 18.28 8.77
CA ASP A 360 -7.61 18.38 7.41
C ASP A 360 -6.26 17.67 7.22
N VAL A 361 -5.35 17.79 8.19
CA VAL A 361 -4.05 17.10 8.18
C VAL A 361 -4.24 15.58 8.29
N LEU A 362 -5.07 15.12 9.23
CA LEU A 362 -5.39 13.69 9.39
C LEU A 362 -6.04 13.10 8.12
N THR A 363 -6.92 13.88 7.48
CA THR A 363 -7.58 13.50 6.22
C THR A 363 -6.55 13.33 5.10
N LYS A 364 -5.69 14.32 4.89
CA LYS A 364 -4.63 14.30 3.87
C LYS A 364 -3.64 13.17 4.10
N GLU A 365 -3.28 12.88 5.35
CA GLU A 365 -2.38 11.77 5.66
C GLU A 365 -3.01 10.42 5.29
N LEU A 366 -4.30 10.22 5.59
CA LEU A 366 -5.02 9.00 5.24
C LEU A 366 -5.18 8.84 3.73
N GLU A 367 -5.41 9.93 3.00
CA GLU A 367 -5.45 9.95 1.53
C GLU A 367 -4.08 9.62 0.92
N SER A 368 -3.01 10.25 1.41
CA SER A 368 -1.64 9.96 0.96
C SER A 368 -1.24 8.50 1.21
N SER A 369 -1.71 7.91 2.31
CA SER A 369 -1.49 6.49 2.62
C SER A 369 -2.23 5.56 1.66
N ALA A 370 -3.35 5.98 1.07
CA ALA A 370 -4.08 5.20 0.07
C ALA A 370 -3.42 5.24 -1.31
N GLU A 371 -2.70 6.31 -1.62
CA GLU A 371 -2.01 6.54 -2.89
C GLU A 371 -0.57 6.01 -2.91
N ALA A 372 0.04 5.80 -1.75
CA ALA A 372 1.40 5.30 -1.64
C ALA A 372 1.56 3.94 -2.35
N LYS A 373 2.52 3.83 -3.29
CA LYS A 373 2.81 2.58 -4.03
C LYS A 373 3.29 1.43 -3.13
N SER A 374 3.77 1.74 -1.92
CA SER A 374 4.22 0.78 -0.91
C SER A 374 3.13 0.49 0.13
N LEU A 375 2.04 -0.17 -0.29
CA LEU A 375 0.97 -0.66 0.61
C LEU A 375 1.37 -1.94 1.38
N GLN A 376 2.67 -2.16 1.59
CA GLN A 376 3.19 -3.42 2.12
C GLN A 376 3.07 -3.45 3.64
N GLY A 377 1.92 -3.94 4.13
CA GLY A 377 1.71 -4.44 5.50
C GLY A 377 1.70 -3.43 6.64
N GLY A 378 2.13 -2.18 6.42
CA GLY A 378 2.14 -1.09 7.42
C GLY A 378 0.97 -0.11 7.32
N GLY A 379 0.48 0.18 6.12
CA GLY A 379 -0.47 1.28 5.87
C GLY A 379 -1.82 1.14 6.59
N LEU A 380 -2.38 -0.07 6.68
CA LEU A 380 -3.60 -0.30 7.46
C LEU A 380 -3.40 -0.09 8.96
N ARG A 381 -2.21 -0.42 9.49
CA ARG A 381 -1.90 -0.28 10.92
C ARG A 381 -1.73 1.16 11.34
N SER A 382 -1.00 1.95 10.56
CA SER A 382 -0.87 3.40 10.79
C SER A 382 -2.23 4.10 10.65
N ALA A 383 -3.01 3.73 9.63
CA ALA A 383 -4.36 4.27 9.40
C ALA A 383 -5.32 4.04 10.57
N ARG A 384 -5.18 2.96 11.36
CA ARG A 384 -6.07 2.72 12.52
C ARG A 384 -6.03 3.86 13.53
N ARG A 385 -4.85 4.41 13.79
CA ARG A 385 -4.67 5.49 14.77
C ARG A 385 -5.37 6.75 14.29
N VAL A 386 -5.09 7.15 13.05
CA VAL A 386 -5.70 8.30 12.36
C VAL A 386 -7.23 8.17 12.31
N VAL A 387 -7.76 7.00 11.93
CA VAL A 387 -9.20 6.76 11.86
C VAL A 387 -9.87 6.84 13.24
N LYS A 388 -9.25 6.29 14.29
CA LYS A 388 -9.77 6.42 15.66
C LYS A 388 -9.87 7.89 16.09
N LEU A 389 -8.84 8.69 15.82
CA LEU A 389 -8.83 10.12 16.11
C LEU A 389 -9.91 10.87 15.32
N LEU A 390 -10.12 10.56 14.04
CA LEU A 390 -11.21 11.15 13.25
C LEU A 390 -12.60 10.77 13.77
N ILE A 391 -12.79 9.53 14.25
CA ILE A 391 -14.04 9.11 14.90
C ILE A 391 -14.27 9.92 16.19
N GLN A 392 -13.22 10.07 17.00
CA GLN A 392 -13.24 10.87 18.23
C GLN A 392 -13.49 12.37 17.98
N LEU A 393 -13.09 12.90 16.82
CA LEU A 393 -13.38 14.26 16.36
C LEU A 393 -14.78 14.43 15.72
N ASN A 394 -15.67 13.43 15.86
CA ASN A 394 -17.01 13.41 15.27
C ASN A 394 -17.00 13.53 13.73
N ARG A 395 -16.00 12.93 13.06
CA ARG A 395 -15.91 12.81 11.60
C ARG A 395 -15.98 11.34 11.14
N SER A 396 -16.87 10.57 11.76
CA SER A 396 -17.02 9.13 11.53
C SER A 396 -17.34 8.75 10.07
N ALA A 397 -18.24 9.48 9.41
CA ALA A 397 -18.62 9.23 8.01
C ALA A 397 -17.44 9.41 7.04
N GLN A 398 -16.70 10.52 7.18
CA GLN A 398 -15.53 10.81 6.37
C GLN A 398 -14.40 9.79 6.64
N ALA A 399 -14.15 9.47 7.92
CA ALA A 399 -13.17 8.46 8.30
C ALA A 399 -13.52 7.08 7.72
N CYS A 400 -14.80 6.70 7.74
CA CYS A 400 -15.29 5.46 7.15
C CYS A 400 -15.01 5.40 5.64
N GLN A 401 -15.37 6.44 4.90
CA GLN A 401 -15.18 6.48 3.44
C GLN A 401 -13.69 6.36 3.06
N LEU A 402 -12.82 7.10 3.75
CA LEU A 402 -11.38 7.08 3.49
C LEU A 402 -10.73 5.75 3.90
N TYR A 403 -11.13 5.20 5.04
CA TYR A 403 -10.64 3.90 5.49
C TYR A 403 -11.03 2.78 4.53
N LEU A 404 -12.28 2.76 4.04
CA LEU A 404 -12.74 1.78 3.06
C LEU A 404 -12.04 1.96 1.70
N ARG A 405 -11.76 3.21 1.29
CA ARG A 405 -10.95 3.49 0.09
C ARG A 405 -9.54 2.92 0.21
N LEU A 406 -8.88 3.11 1.36
CA LEU A 406 -7.58 2.51 1.66
C LEU A 406 -7.66 0.97 1.65
N CYS A 407 -8.68 0.39 2.28
CA CYS A 407 -8.92 -1.06 2.30
C CYS A 407 -9.06 -1.62 0.88
N GLY A 408 -9.80 -0.93 0.00
CA GLY A 408 -9.92 -1.30 -1.42
C GLY A 408 -8.60 -1.20 -2.19
N ALA A 409 -7.79 -0.16 -1.93
CA ALA A 409 -6.47 -0.03 -2.54
C ALA A 409 -5.52 -1.17 -2.12
N VAL A 410 -5.51 -1.52 -0.83
CA VAL A 410 -4.72 -2.66 -0.31
C VAL A 410 -5.20 -3.98 -0.89
N SER A 411 -6.52 -4.19 -0.96
CA SER A 411 -7.13 -5.38 -1.55
C SER A 411 -6.68 -5.57 -3.00
N LYS A 412 -6.81 -4.53 -3.82
CA LYS A 412 -6.37 -4.54 -5.22
C LYS A 412 -4.86 -4.77 -5.36
N ALA A 413 -4.04 -4.16 -4.49
CA ALA A 413 -2.60 -4.36 -4.50
C ALA A 413 -2.21 -5.80 -4.15
N ARG A 414 -2.90 -6.44 -3.18
CA ARG A 414 -2.70 -7.86 -2.83
C ARG A 414 -3.10 -8.77 -3.99
N LEU A 415 -4.27 -8.55 -4.60
CA LEU A 415 -4.75 -9.35 -5.73
C LEU A 415 -3.81 -9.25 -6.94
N LYS A 416 -3.25 -8.07 -7.24
CA LYS A 416 -2.29 -7.89 -8.35
C LYS A 416 -0.99 -8.68 -8.19
N ARG A 417 -0.60 -9.04 -6.96
CA ARG A 417 0.62 -9.81 -6.70
C ARG A 417 0.45 -11.32 -6.94
N VAL A 418 -0.79 -11.79 -7.05
CA VAL A 418 -1.08 -13.20 -7.32
C VAL A 418 -0.70 -13.49 -8.76
N LYS A 419 0.44 -14.16 -8.94
CA LYS A 419 0.92 -14.57 -10.26
C LYS A 419 -0.02 -15.62 -10.85
N ARG A 420 -0.19 -15.56 -12.18
CA ARG A 420 -0.88 -16.59 -12.95
C ARG A 420 0.07 -17.76 -13.16
N GLU A 421 0.21 -18.60 -12.15
CA GLU A 421 1.02 -19.82 -12.24
C GLU A 421 0.11 -21.03 -12.03
N GLY A 422 0.15 -21.98 -12.97
CA GLY A 422 -0.59 -23.25 -12.89
C GLY A 422 -1.93 -23.29 -13.63
N ALA A 423 -2.74 -24.29 -13.29
CA ALA A 423 -4.05 -24.54 -13.89
C ALA A 423 -5.05 -23.42 -13.55
N THR A 424 -5.91 -23.06 -14.51
CA THR A 424 -6.92 -21.98 -14.39
C THR A 424 -7.78 -22.14 -13.13
N ALA A 425 -8.17 -23.37 -12.79
CA ALA A 425 -8.95 -23.70 -11.59
C ALA A 425 -8.21 -23.34 -10.30
N ALA A 426 -6.96 -23.75 -10.17
CA ALA A 426 -6.14 -23.52 -8.99
C ALA A 426 -5.88 -22.03 -8.78
N TYR A 427 -5.56 -21.31 -9.85
CA TYR A 427 -5.38 -19.87 -9.83
C TYR A 427 -6.68 -19.14 -9.38
N ALA A 428 -7.83 -19.51 -9.94
CA ALA A 428 -9.11 -18.89 -9.58
C ALA A 428 -9.51 -19.18 -8.13
N LYS A 429 -9.36 -20.42 -7.67
CA LYS A 429 -9.61 -20.81 -6.27
C LYS A 429 -8.68 -20.04 -5.31
N GLN A 430 -7.39 -19.93 -5.64
CA GLN A 430 -6.43 -19.16 -4.85
C GLN A 430 -6.78 -17.66 -4.81
N LEU A 431 -7.13 -17.08 -5.96
CA LEU A 431 -7.50 -15.66 -6.06
C LEU A 431 -8.76 -15.36 -5.22
N GLY A 432 -9.77 -16.22 -5.32
CA GLY A 432 -10.98 -16.10 -4.49
C GLY A 432 -10.68 -16.24 -3.01
N ALA A 433 -9.91 -17.25 -2.60
CA ALA A 433 -9.54 -17.44 -1.20
C ALA A 433 -8.82 -16.21 -0.62
N ILE A 434 -7.88 -15.62 -1.36
CA ILE A 434 -7.17 -14.40 -0.94
C ILE A 434 -8.13 -13.20 -0.86
N ALA A 435 -9.02 -13.04 -1.84
CA ALA A 435 -9.97 -11.93 -1.86
C ALA A 435 -10.98 -12.01 -0.70
N PHE A 436 -11.62 -13.16 -0.52
CA PHE A 436 -12.62 -13.37 0.54
C PHE A 436 -11.99 -13.33 1.94
N SER A 437 -10.81 -13.94 2.14
CA SER A 437 -10.09 -13.82 3.42
C SER A 437 -9.74 -12.36 3.75
N ASN A 438 -9.31 -11.58 2.76
CA ASN A 438 -9.03 -10.16 2.94
C ASN A 438 -10.30 -9.36 3.29
N ILE A 439 -11.43 -9.64 2.62
CA ILE A 439 -12.72 -9.02 2.95
C ILE A 439 -13.13 -9.38 4.39
N VAL A 440 -12.99 -10.64 4.80
CA VAL A 440 -13.28 -11.11 6.17
C VAL A 440 -12.40 -10.39 7.20
N GLU A 441 -11.08 -10.31 6.96
CA GLU A 441 -10.14 -9.60 7.83
C GLU A 441 -10.52 -8.12 7.97
N ILE A 442 -10.73 -7.43 6.84
CA ILE A 442 -11.09 -6.01 6.80
C ILE A 442 -12.43 -5.76 7.51
N THR A 443 -13.43 -6.62 7.28
CA THR A 443 -14.74 -6.52 7.94
C THR A 443 -14.59 -6.65 9.45
N LYS A 444 -13.85 -7.66 9.94
CA LYS A 444 -13.59 -7.86 11.37
C LYS A 444 -12.87 -6.67 11.98
N GLU A 445 -11.90 -6.09 11.27
CA GLU A 445 -11.18 -4.90 11.73
C GLU A 445 -12.06 -3.64 11.72
N PHE A 446 -12.87 -3.46 10.68
CA PHE A 446 -13.81 -2.35 10.58
C PHE A 446 -14.81 -2.37 11.73
N LEU A 447 -15.43 -3.51 12.01
CA LEU A 447 -16.40 -3.65 13.10
C LEU A 447 -15.78 -3.35 14.47
N LYS A 448 -14.49 -3.64 14.67
CA LYS A 448 -13.75 -3.27 15.88
C LYS A 448 -13.53 -1.76 15.99
N ILE A 449 -13.16 -1.10 14.89
CA ILE A 449 -12.85 0.34 14.86
C ILE A 449 -14.13 1.19 14.96
N PHE A 450 -15.21 0.79 14.28
CA PHE A 450 -16.48 1.52 14.18
C PHE A 450 -17.58 0.98 15.12
N SER A 451 -17.21 0.29 16.20
CA SER A 451 -18.15 -0.36 17.13
C SER A 451 -19.22 0.58 17.73
N ARG A 452 -18.91 1.88 17.88
CA ARG A 452 -19.82 2.91 18.40
C ARG A 452 -20.59 3.67 17.32
N SER A 453 -20.26 3.47 16.04
CA SER A 453 -20.77 4.24 14.90
C SER A 453 -21.47 3.33 13.89
N THR A 454 -22.64 2.81 14.28
CA THR A 454 -23.47 1.90 13.48
C THR A 454 -23.87 2.47 12.11
N ASN A 455 -23.95 3.80 11.99
CA ASN A 455 -24.24 4.50 10.73
C ASN A 455 -23.20 4.21 9.63
N CYS A 456 -21.98 3.82 10.01
CA CYS A 456 -20.90 3.51 9.07
C CYS A 456 -20.97 2.07 8.52
N THR A 457 -21.77 1.18 9.12
CA THR A 457 -21.90 -0.22 8.69
C THR A 457 -22.52 -0.35 7.30
N SER A 458 -23.41 0.57 6.92
CA SER A 458 -23.96 0.61 5.55
C SER A 458 -22.85 0.83 4.50
N GLY A 459 -21.88 1.69 4.80
CA GLY A 459 -20.70 1.92 3.96
C GLY A 459 -19.84 0.67 3.77
N LEU A 460 -19.67 -0.12 4.84
CA LEU A 460 -18.96 -1.41 4.79
C LEU A 460 -19.67 -2.39 3.86
N VAL A 461 -21.00 -2.51 3.94
CA VAL A 461 -21.78 -3.42 3.08
C VAL A 461 -21.65 -3.00 1.60
N VAL A 462 -21.73 -1.70 1.32
CA VAL A 462 -21.52 -1.17 -0.04
C VAL A 462 -20.11 -1.48 -0.54
N TRP A 463 -19.09 -1.32 0.31
CA TRP A 463 -17.71 -1.66 -0.03
C TRP A 463 -17.52 -3.16 -0.33
N CYS A 464 -18.04 -4.04 0.53
CA CYS A 464 -18.01 -5.50 0.30
C CYS A 464 -18.68 -5.87 -1.02
N SER A 465 -19.85 -5.28 -1.31
CA SER A 465 -20.56 -5.48 -2.58
C SER A 465 -19.71 -5.04 -3.78
N GLN A 466 -19.02 -3.91 -3.70
CA GLN A 466 -18.15 -3.43 -4.77
C GLN A 466 -16.92 -4.34 -4.97
N GLU A 467 -16.29 -4.80 -3.89
CA GLU A 467 -15.14 -5.70 -3.97
C GLU A 467 -15.52 -7.07 -4.57
N ILE A 468 -16.67 -7.64 -4.18
CA ILE A 468 -17.18 -8.89 -4.76
C ILE A 468 -17.53 -8.69 -6.24
N LYS A 469 -18.10 -7.54 -6.62
CA LYS A 469 -18.34 -7.20 -8.03
C LYS A 469 -17.03 -7.11 -8.83
N HIS A 470 -16.01 -6.45 -8.30
CA HIS A 470 -14.69 -6.38 -8.95
C HIS A 470 -14.04 -7.76 -9.09
N LEU A 471 -14.09 -8.58 -8.04
CA LEU A 471 -13.59 -9.95 -8.09
C LEU A 471 -14.33 -10.78 -9.14
N THR A 472 -15.67 -10.76 -9.12
CA THR A 472 -16.49 -11.56 -10.03
C THR A 472 -16.28 -11.13 -11.47
N THR A 473 -16.23 -9.83 -11.77
CA THR A 473 -15.93 -9.34 -13.13
C THR A 473 -14.54 -9.73 -13.63
N HIS A 474 -13.54 -9.80 -12.73
CA HIS A 474 -12.21 -10.29 -13.06
C HIS A 474 -12.21 -11.79 -13.34
N LEU A 475 -12.87 -12.57 -12.49
CA LEU A 475 -13.02 -14.02 -12.63
C LEU A 475 -13.81 -14.37 -13.89
N THR A 476 -14.88 -13.65 -14.20
CA THR A 476 -15.68 -13.91 -15.41
C THR A 476 -14.83 -13.82 -16.67
N LYS A 477 -13.94 -12.83 -16.74
CA LYS A 477 -13.03 -12.65 -17.88
C LYS A 477 -11.95 -13.73 -18.00
N GLN A 478 -11.64 -14.43 -16.91
CA GLN A 478 -10.58 -15.45 -16.87
C GLN A 478 -11.12 -16.87 -16.97
N LEU A 479 -12.27 -17.13 -16.37
CA LEU A 479 -12.88 -18.45 -16.29
C LEU A 479 -13.70 -18.77 -17.54
N PHE A 480 -14.50 -17.82 -18.05
CA PHE A 480 -15.40 -18.07 -19.19
C PHE A 480 -14.69 -17.88 -20.53
N VAL A 481 -13.60 -18.61 -20.71
CA VAL A 481 -12.85 -18.74 -21.96
C VAL A 481 -13.21 -20.10 -22.57
N PRO A 482 -13.33 -20.23 -23.91
CA PRO A 482 -13.81 -21.46 -24.56
C PRO A 482 -13.02 -22.74 -24.22
N GLN A 483 -11.79 -22.61 -23.74
CA GLN A 483 -10.90 -23.73 -23.41
C GLN A 483 -11.19 -24.36 -22.04
N VAL A 484 -11.97 -23.69 -21.17
CA VAL A 484 -12.24 -24.17 -19.82
C VAL A 484 -13.44 -25.12 -19.81
N SER A 485 -13.31 -26.29 -19.18
CA SER A 485 -14.38 -27.28 -19.08
C SER A 485 -15.46 -26.85 -18.06
N LEU A 486 -16.70 -27.33 -18.26
CA LEU A 486 -17.82 -27.02 -17.37
C LEU A 486 -17.55 -27.47 -15.93
N ASN A 487 -17.06 -28.69 -15.72
CA ASN A 487 -16.66 -29.20 -14.41
C ASN A 487 -15.68 -28.24 -13.68
N THR A 488 -14.65 -27.74 -14.39
CA THR A 488 -13.71 -26.78 -13.81
C THR A 488 -14.40 -25.48 -13.36
N LEU A 489 -15.36 -24.98 -14.16
CA LEU A 489 -16.15 -23.79 -13.82
C LEU A 489 -17.00 -24.07 -12.57
N VAL A 490 -17.70 -25.19 -12.56
CA VAL A 490 -18.55 -25.66 -11.46
C VAL A 490 -17.76 -25.72 -10.16
N GLU A 491 -16.61 -26.38 -10.15
CA GLU A 491 -15.75 -26.47 -8.96
C GLU A 491 -15.35 -25.08 -8.42
N CYS A 492 -15.03 -24.14 -9.31
CA CYS A 492 -14.69 -22.78 -8.93
C CYS A 492 -15.90 -22.04 -8.34
N VAL A 493 -17.07 -22.14 -8.98
CA VAL A 493 -18.31 -21.50 -8.53
C VAL A 493 -18.75 -22.05 -7.17
N VAL A 494 -18.71 -23.37 -6.96
CA VAL A 494 -19.01 -24.00 -5.66
C VAL A 494 -18.04 -23.51 -4.58
N CYS A 495 -16.74 -23.43 -4.90
CA CYS A 495 -15.74 -22.88 -3.98
C CYS A 495 -16.04 -21.41 -3.61
N PHE A 496 -16.41 -20.57 -4.58
CA PHE A 496 -16.76 -19.17 -4.30
C PHE A 496 -18.06 -19.04 -3.50
N ARG A 497 -19.07 -19.87 -3.75
CA ARG A 497 -20.29 -19.93 -2.93
C ARG A 497 -19.95 -20.28 -1.48
N SER A 498 -19.07 -21.25 -1.24
CA SER A 498 -18.59 -21.58 0.11
C SER A 498 -17.90 -20.39 0.80
N HIS A 499 -17.13 -19.59 0.07
CA HIS A 499 -16.55 -18.36 0.63
C HIS A 499 -17.62 -17.29 0.96
N CYS A 500 -18.68 -17.17 0.16
CA CYS A 500 -19.84 -16.32 0.49
C CYS A 500 -20.57 -16.83 1.74
N ASP A 501 -20.71 -18.14 1.91
CA ASP A 501 -21.32 -18.73 3.10
C ASP A 501 -20.50 -18.38 4.37
N GLN A 502 -19.16 -18.26 4.27
CA GLN A 502 -18.32 -17.77 5.38
C GLN A 502 -18.59 -16.30 5.75
N LEU A 503 -18.90 -15.43 4.77
CA LEU A 503 -19.30 -14.05 5.04
C LEU A 503 -20.65 -13.96 5.74
N THR A 504 -21.51 -14.96 5.57
CA THR A 504 -22.80 -15.04 6.26
C THR A 504 -22.63 -15.16 7.77
N GLN A 505 -21.52 -15.76 8.25
CA GLN A 505 -21.18 -15.77 9.68
C GLN A 505 -20.90 -14.38 10.26
N LEU A 506 -20.56 -13.39 9.41
CA LEU A 506 -20.40 -11.99 9.77
C LEU A 506 -21.69 -11.18 9.56
N GLY A 507 -22.81 -11.83 9.23
CA GLY A 507 -24.10 -11.20 8.99
C GLY A 507 -24.27 -10.60 7.60
N MET A 508 -23.43 -10.98 6.62
CA MET A 508 -23.53 -10.48 5.25
C MET A 508 -23.65 -11.63 4.24
N ASP A 509 -24.80 -11.72 3.57
CA ASP A 509 -25.01 -12.65 2.46
C ASP A 509 -24.77 -11.94 1.12
N PHE A 510 -23.81 -12.46 0.34
CA PHE A 510 -23.50 -11.98 -1.01
C PHE A 510 -23.64 -13.07 -2.09
N ARG A 511 -24.22 -14.21 -1.75
CA ARG A 511 -24.40 -15.33 -2.70
C ARG A 511 -25.29 -14.92 -3.87
N TYR A 512 -26.38 -14.21 -3.59
CA TYR A 512 -27.29 -13.68 -4.61
C TYR A 512 -26.57 -12.78 -5.63
N GLN A 513 -25.58 -11.98 -5.18
CA GLN A 513 -24.84 -11.07 -6.02
C GLN A 513 -23.87 -11.84 -6.91
N LEU A 514 -23.18 -12.83 -6.36
CA LEU A 514 -22.30 -13.73 -7.11
C LEU A 514 -23.08 -14.47 -8.20
N ASP A 515 -24.17 -15.14 -7.83
CA ASP A 515 -25.02 -15.89 -8.74
C ASP A 515 -25.64 -14.98 -9.82
N GLY A 516 -26.08 -13.78 -9.45
CA GLY A 516 -26.63 -12.80 -10.38
C GLY A 516 -25.63 -12.31 -11.44
N GLN A 517 -24.36 -12.13 -11.08
CA GLN A 517 -23.30 -11.73 -12.02
C GLN A 517 -22.83 -12.89 -12.91
N LEU A 518 -22.87 -14.12 -12.41
CA LEU A 518 -22.46 -15.32 -13.14
C LEU A 518 -23.57 -15.90 -14.03
N ARG A 519 -24.83 -15.49 -13.83
CA ARG A 519 -26.00 -16.02 -14.54
C ARG A 519 -25.84 -16.09 -16.07
N SER A 520 -25.59 -14.96 -16.71
CA SER A 520 -25.44 -14.88 -18.17
C SER A 520 -24.25 -15.69 -18.72
N PRO A 521 -23.01 -15.52 -18.21
CA PRO A 521 -21.87 -16.28 -18.71
C PRO A 521 -22.00 -17.79 -18.43
N LEU A 522 -22.61 -18.18 -17.30
CA LEU A 522 -22.83 -19.59 -16.96
C LEU A 522 -23.92 -20.23 -17.80
N ALA A 523 -25.04 -19.53 -18.06
CA ALA A 523 -26.07 -20.00 -18.97
C ALA A 523 -25.50 -20.28 -20.37
N LYS A 524 -24.66 -19.37 -20.89
CA LYS A 524 -23.97 -19.55 -22.16
C LYS A 524 -23.00 -20.74 -22.12
N ALA A 525 -22.17 -20.86 -21.07
CA ALA A 525 -21.24 -21.97 -20.96
C ALA A 525 -21.94 -23.34 -20.87
N ILE A 526 -23.08 -23.42 -20.17
CA ILE A 526 -23.91 -24.62 -20.09
C ILE A 526 -24.50 -24.95 -21.46
N GLN A 527 -25.00 -23.96 -22.19
CA GLN A 527 -25.53 -24.16 -23.54
C GLN A 527 -24.45 -24.63 -24.52
N ASP A 528 -23.31 -23.94 -24.57
CA ASP A 528 -22.16 -24.30 -25.43
C ASP A 528 -21.62 -25.70 -25.10
N THR A 529 -21.69 -26.10 -23.82
CA THR A 529 -21.31 -27.46 -23.39
C THR A 529 -22.36 -28.49 -23.81
N GLY A 530 -23.65 -28.15 -23.67
CA GLY A 530 -24.75 -28.98 -24.14
C GLY A 530 -24.67 -29.29 -25.63
N GLU A 531 -24.40 -28.28 -26.46
CA GLU A 531 -24.22 -28.44 -27.91
C GLU A 531 -23.05 -29.37 -28.24
N ARG A 532 -21.90 -29.17 -27.60
CA ARG A 532 -20.74 -30.07 -27.72
C ARG A 532 -21.06 -31.51 -27.30
N TYR A 533 -21.82 -31.69 -26.24
CA TYR A 533 -22.25 -33.03 -25.78
C TYR A 533 -23.18 -33.69 -26.79
N VAL A 534 -24.13 -32.95 -27.37
CA VAL A 534 -24.99 -33.47 -28.44
C VAL A 534 -24.16 -33.92 -29.64
N GLU A 535 -23.14 -33.16 -30.05
CA GLU A 535 -22.23 -33.55 -31.14
C GLU A 535 -21.42 -34.80 -30.81
N MET A 536 -20.88 -34.90 -29.59
CA MET A 536 -20.17 -36.10 -29.12
C MET A 536 -21.07 -37.34 -29.13
N VAL A 537 -22.30 -37.20 -28.63
CA VAL A 537 -23.29 -38.30 -28.63
C VAL A 537 -23.64 -38.71 -30.06
N LYS A 538 -23.85 -37.77 -30.99
CA LYS A 538 -24.07 -38.08 -32.41
C LYS A 538 -22.90 -38.83 -33.05
N LYS A 539 -21.66 -38.50 -32.68
CA LYS A 539 -20.48 -39.21 -33.15
C LYS A 539 -20.44 -40.66 -32.62
N HIS A 540 -20.67 -40.85 -31.32
CA HIS A 540 -20.73 -42.19 -30.73
C HIS A 540 -21.87 -43.03 -31.29
N ILE A 541 -23.01 -42.40 -31.60
CA ILE A 541 -24.12 -43.03 -32.32
C ILE A 541 -23.70 -43.52 -33.72
N ALA A 542 -22.92 -42.74 -34.46
CA ALA A 542 -22.45 -43.11 -35.80
C ALA A 542 -21.42 -44.27 -35.77
N GLU A 543 -20.67 -44.39 -34.68
CA GLU A 543 -19.68 -45.45 -34.44
C GLU A 543 -20.30 -46.69 -33.76
N ASP A 544 -21.59 -46.64 -33.42
CA ASP A 544 -22.26 -47.71 -32.67
C ASP A 544 -22.43 -48.97 -33.52
N THR A 545 -21.79 -50.04 -33.08
CA THR A 545 -21.83 -51.34 -33.76
C THR A 545 -22.79 -52.33 -33.14
N TRP A 546 -23.52 -51.95 -32.08
CA TRP A 546 -24.46 -52.81 -31.35
C TRP A 546 -23.86 -54.15 -30.87
N ARG A 547 -22.57 -54.11 -30.48
CA ARG A 547 -21.84 -55.26 -29.93
C ARG A 547 -21.67 -55.13 -28.41
N PRO A 548 -21.76 -56.25 -27.66
CA PRO A 548 -21.43 -56.25 -26.24
C PRO A 548 -19.97 -55.81 -26.02
N THR A 549 -19.74 -54.98 -25.00
CA THR A 549 -18.39 -54.50 -24.69
C THR A 549 -17.57 -55.57 -23.97
N ASN A 550 -16.36 -55.83 -24.48
CA ASN A 550 -15.36 -56.67 -23.83
C ASN A 550 -14.45 -55.79 -22.98
N LEU A 551 -14.43 -56.00 -21.66
CA LEU A 551 -13.61 -55.24 -20.71
C LEU A 551 -12.23 -55.88 -20.48
N GLU A 552 -11.93 -56.99 -21.15
CA GLU A 552 -10.65 -57.73 -21.19
C GLU A 552 -10.19 -58.34 -19.85
N SER A 553 -10.40 -57.67 -18.71
CA SER A 553 -9.93 -58.04 -17.37
C SER A 553 -10.93 -57.66 -16.28
N TRP A 554 -11.03 -58.48 -15.23
CA TRP A 554 -11.82 -58.21 -14.02
C TRP A 554 -11.49 -56.85 -13.37
N LYS A 555 -10.21 -56.43 -13.41
CA LYS A 555 -9.78 -55.14 -12.86
C LYS A 555 -10.42 -53.94 -13.58
N ASN A 556 -10.71 -54.08 -14.87
CA ASN A 556 -11.39 -53.02 -15.64
C ASN A 556 -12.89 -52.99 -15.35
N VAL A 557 -13.48 -54.14 -15.04
CA VAL A 557 -14.87 -54.25 -14.56
C VAL A 557 -14.99 -53.58 -13.19
N GLU A 558 -14.09 -53.88 -12.25
CA GLU A 558 -14.06 -53.26 -10.92
C GLU A 558 -13.84 -51.74 -10.99
N LYS A 559 -12.94 -51.29 -11.88
CA LYS A 559 -12.75 -49.86 -12.15
C LYS A 559 -14.02 -49.20 -12.70
N LEU A 560 -14.66 -49.80 -13.70
CA LEU A 560 -15.91 -49.28 -14.28
C LEU A 560 -17.02 -49.23 -13.23
N LEU A 561 -17.18 -50.27 -12.41
CA LEU A 561 -18.16 -50.30 -11.33
C LEU A 561 -17.89 -49.21 -10.29
N SER A 562 -16.63 -49.00 -9.89
CA SER A 562 -16.26 -47.92 -8.96
C SER A 562 -16.54 -46.52 -9.54
N GLU A 563 -16.26 -46.30 -10.83
CA GLU A 563 -16.54 -45.01 -11.49
C GLU A 563 -18.05 -44.74 -11.59
N PHE A 564 -18.83 -45.77 -11.91
CA PHE A 564 -20.29 -45.70 -12.01
C PHE A 564 -20.94 -45.53 -10.63
N GLU A 565 -20.39 -46.16 -9.59
CA GLU A 565 -20.81 -45.99 -8.19
C GLU A 565 -20.58 -44.55 -7.72
N VAL A 566 -19.43 -43.94 -8.03
CA VAL A 566 -19.15 -42.52 -7.73
C VAL A 566 -20.16 -41.60 -8.41
N LEU A 567 -20.54 -41.89 -9.66
CA LEU A 567 -21.57 -41.15 -10.40
C LEU A 567 -23.01 -41.51 -10.00
N GLY A 568 -23.18 -42.47 -9.08
CA GLY A 568 -24.48 -42.97 -8.61
C GLY A 568 -25.30 -43.73 -9.66
N ILE A 569 -24.68 -44.22 -10.74
CA ILE A 569 -25.33 -45.10 -11.72
C ILE A 569 -24.99 -46.54 -11.34
N THR A 570 -25.99 -47.37 -11.05
CA THR A 570 -25.75 -48.80 -10.79
C THR A 570 -25.71 -49.57 -12.11
N VAL A 571 -24.70 -50.42 -12.33
CA VAL A 571 -24.76 -51.44 -13.40
C VAL A 571 -25.34 -52.73 -12.78
N PRO A 572 -26.58 -53.12 -13.09
CA PRO A 572 -27.17 -54.30 -12.49
C PRO A 572 -26.42 -55.58 -12.86
N SER A 573 -26.39 -56.57 -11.95
CA SER A 573 -25.68 -57.84 -12.14
C SER A 573 -26.16 -58.63 -13.37
N PHE A 574 -27.39 -58.43 -13.82
CA PHE A 574 -27.92 -59.06 -15.04
C PHE A 574 -27.26 -58.53 -16.34
N CYS A 575 -26.63 -57.35 -16.29
CA CYS A 575 -25.87 -56.80 -17.41
C CYS A 575 -24.45 -57.39 -17.51
N LEU A 576 -24.02 -58.18 -16.54
CA LEU A 576 -22.71 -58.85 -16.49
C LEU A 576 -22.88 -60.31 -16.88
N THR A 577 -22.42 -60.69 -18.08
CA THR A 577 -22.63 -62.06 -18.58
C THR A 577 -21.48 -63.00 -18.22
N ASN A 578 -20.29 -62.47 -17.90
CA ASN A 578 -19.09 -63.14 -17.37
C ASN A 578 -18.13 -62.07 -16.80
N ASP A 579 -17.13 -62.43 -15.98
CA ASP A 579 -16.10 -61.54 -15.36
C ASP A 579 -15.31 -60.62 -16.33
N ARG A 580 -15.64 -60.61 -17.62
CA ARG A 580 -14.98 -59.84 -18.70
C ARG A 580 -15.94 -59.19 -19.70
N TRP A 581 -17.25 -59.44 -19.66
CA TRP A 581 -18.21 -59.01 -20.70
C TRP A 581 -19.44 -58.32 -20.12
N THR A 582 -19.85 -57.20 -20.73
CA THR A 582 -21.11 -56.51 -20.44
C THR A 582 -22.08 -56.66 -21.61
N VAL A 583 -23.37 -56.88 -21.31
CA VAL A 583 -24.48 -56.87 -22.31
C VAL A 583 -24.68 -55.47 -22.90
N LEU A 584 -24.18 -54.44 -22.21
CA LEU A 584 -24.22 -53.05 -22.65
C LEU A 584 -23.17 -52.77 -23.73
N THR A 585 -23.54 -51.92 -24.68
CA THR A 585 -22.64 -51.41 -25.73
C THR A 585 -21.72 -50.32 -25.18
N ASP A 586 -20.59 -50.10 -25.86
CA ASP A 586 -19.65 -49.03 -25.50
C ASP A 586 -20.32 -47.65 -25.59
N ASN A 587 -21.20 -47.45 -26.58
CA ASN A 587 -22.03 -46.25 -26.71
C ASN A 587 -22.91 -46.02 -25.47
N THR A 588 -23.60 -47.05 -24.98
CA THR A 588 -24.46 -46.91 -23.79
C THR A 588 -23.67 -46.60 -22.53
N LEU A 589 -22.50 -47.23 -22.33
CA LEU A 589 -21.63 -47.00 -21.18
C LEU A 589 -20.92 -45.65 -21.21
N THR A 590 -20.53 -45.18 -22.39
CA THR A 590 -19.94 -43.83 -22.58
C THR A 590 -21.00 -42.75 -22.40
N PHE A 591 -22.19 -42.93 -22.99
CA PHE A 591 -23.31 -42.01 -22.83
C PHE A 591 -23.75 -41.89 -21.36
N SER A 592 -23.88 -43.00 -20.63
CA SER A 592 -24.31 -42.96 -19.22
C SER A 592 -23.34 -42.16 -18.36
N ARG A 593 -22.02 -42.31 -18.57
CA ARG A 593 -21.00 -41.53 -17.88
C ARG A 593 -21.09 -40.04 -18.21
N LEU A 594 -21.18 -39.71 -19.51
CA LEU A 594 -21.28 -38.33 -19.98
C LEU A 594 -22.53 -37.64 -19.43
N TYR A 595 -23.68 -38.32 -19.47
CA TYR A 595 -24.94 -37.75 -19.02
C TYR A 595 -24.96 -37.53 -17.50
N ALA A 596 -24.48 -38.49 -16.70
CA ALA A 596 -24.43 -38.32 -15.25
C ALA A 596 -23.47 -37.20 -14.82
N SER A 597 -22.28 -37.13 -15.42
CA SER A 597 -21.34 -36.04 -15.15
C SER A 597 -21.93 -34.67 -15.52
N LEU A 598 -22.59 -34.56 -16.67
CA LEU A 598 -23.26 -33.32 -17.08
C LEU A 598 -24.40 -32.95 -16.12
N LEU A 599 -25.18 -33.94 -15.67
CA LEU A 599 -26.28 -33.73 -14.74
C LEU A 599 -25.78 -33.21 -13.39
N GLU A 600 -24.76 -33.84 -12.81
CA GLU A 600 -24.15 -33.42 -11.54
C GLU A 600 -23.56 -32.01 -11.64
N ASP A 601 -22.80 -31.74 -12.71
CA ASP A 601 -22.25 -30.42 -13.01
C ASP A 601 -23.35 -29.35 -13.11
N CYS A 602 -24.43 -29.61 -13.85
CA CYS A 602 -25.53 -28.66 -13.99
C CYS A 602 -26.31 -28.43 -12.69
N LEU A 603 -26.56 -29.49 -11.92
CA LEU A 603 -27.35 -29.40 -10.68
C LEU A 603 -26.58 -28.70 -9.56
N SER A 604 -25.26 -28.89 -9.47
CA SER A 604 -24.43 -28.24 -8.43
C SER A 604 -24.41 -26.71 -8.55
N VAL A 605 -24.56 -26.17 -9.77
CA VAL A 605 -24.64 -24.73 -10.03
C VAL A 605 -26.06 -24.21 -10.17
N ALA A 606 -27.08 -25.07 -10.02
CA ALA A 606 -28.48 -24.73 -10.24
C ALA A 606 -28.92 -23.53 -9.40
N THR A 607 -29.51 -22.54 -10.09
CA THR A 607 -30.28 -21.46 -9.47
C THR A 607 -31.64 -21.37 -10.16
N PRO A 608 -32.68 -20.81 -9.52
CA PRO A 608 -34.01 -20.73 -10.09
C PRO A 608 -34.05 -20.13 -11.51
N GLU A 609 -33.17 -19.18 -11.81
CA GLU A 609 -33.09 -18.54 -13.12
C GLU A 609 -32.34 -19.37 -14.18
N LEU A 610 -31.44 -20.27 -13.76
CA LEU A 610 -30.70 -21.17 -14.65
C LEU A 610 -31.45 -22.47 -14.95
N MET A 611 -32.48 -22.81 -14.17
CA MET A 611 -33.23 -24.07 -14.32
C MET A 611 -33.76 -24.26 -15.74
N ALA A 612 -34.31 -23.22 -16.37
CA ALA A 612 -34.85 -23.33 -17.72
C ALA A 612 -33.77 -23.71 -18.76
N THR A 613 -32.56 -23.17 -18.62
CA THR A 613 -31.43 -23.49 -19.49
C THR A 613 -30.86 -24.88 -19.22
N ILE A 614 -30.75 -25.27 -17.94
CA ILE A 614 -30.31 -26.61 -17.53
C ILE A 614 -31.28 -27.67 -18.05
N ASP A 615 -32.58 -27.48 -17.84
CA ASP A 615 -33.61 -28.39 -18.33
C ASP A 615 -33.54 -28.55 -19.85
N ALA A 616 -33.36 -27.45 -20.59
CA ALA A 616 -33.26 -27.49 -22.05
C ALA A 616 -32.04 -28.29 -22.53
N VAL A 617 -30.88 -28.08 -21.91
CA VAL A 617 -29.63 -28.80 -22.26
C VAL A 617 -29.73 -30.28 -21.92
N LEU A 618 -30.16 -30.63 -20.70
CA LEU A 618 -30.29 -32.02 -20.27
C LEU A 618 -31.30 -32.79 -21.13
N VAL A 619 -32.42 -32.16 -21.49
CA VAL A 619 -33.42 -32.76 -22.40
C VAL A 619 -32.86 -32.93 -23.80
N SER A 620 -32.10 -31.96 -24.32
CA SER A 620 -31.51 -32.03 -25.67
C SER A 620 -30.52 -33.19 -25.81
N VAL A 621 -29.62 -33.34 -24.84
CA VAL A 621 -28.62 -34.43 -24.81
C VAL A 621 -29.32 -35.80 -24.69
N MET A 622 -30.26 -35.95 -23.75
CA MET A 622 -30.99 -37.22 -23.56
C MET A 622 -31.84 -37.57 -24.78
N ARG A 623 -32.56 -36.59 -25.35
CA ARG A 623 -33.41 -36.80 -26.54
C ARG A 623 -32.63 -37.36 -27.72
N THR A 624 -31.38 -36.92 -27.92
CA THR A 624 -30.53 -37.41 -29.01
C THR A 624 -30.27 -38.91 -28.89
N GLN A 625 -29.98 -39.39 -27.67
CA GLN A 625 -29.78 -40.82 -27.43
C GLN A 625 -31.08 -41.62 -27.50
N VAL A 626 -32.18 -41.08 -26.95
CA VAL A 626 -33.50 -41.73 -27.02
C VAL A 626 -33.96 -41.91 -28.46
N GLN A 627 -33.75 -40.91 -29.32
CA GLN A 627 -34.07 -41.01 -30.75
C GLN A 627 -33.27 -42.10 -31.47
N HIS A 628 -31.98 -42.27 -31.13
CA HIS A 628 -31.15 -43.36 -31.66
C HIS A 628 -31.67 -44.74 -31.25
N ILE A 629 -32.05 -44.89 -29.97
CA ILE A 629 -32.62 -46.15 -29.46
C ILE A 629 -33.93 -46.48 -30.16
N ILE A 630 -34.85 -45.52 -30.28
CA ILE A 630 -36.14 -45.72 -30.95
C ILE A 630 -35.93 -46.08 -32.43
N ALA A 631 -35.06 -45.36 -33.14
CA ALA A 631 -34.72 -45.66 -34.52
C ALA A 631 -34.10 -47.05 -34.69
N SER A 632 -33.26 -47.47 -33.73
CA SER A 632 -32.61 -48.79 -33.74
C SER A 632 -33.57 -49.93 -33.41
N LEU A 633 -34.52 -49.72 -32.50
CA LEU A 633 -35.61 -50.66 -32.20
C LEU A 633 -36.55 -50.87 -33.39
N ALA A 634 -36.77 -49.82 -34.19
CA ALA A 634 -37.57 -49.87 -35.41
C ALA A 634 -36.82 -50.45 -36.62
N ASN A 635 -35.48 -50.59 -36.56
CA ASN A 635 -34.67 -50.98 -37.71
C ASN A 635 -34.74 -52.49 -38.00
N PRO A 636 -35.24 -52.91 -39.18
CA PRO A 636 -35.40 -54.32 -39.52
C PRO A 636 -34.06 -55.06 -39.76
N ARG A 637 -32.92 -54.36 -39.86
CA ARG A 637 -31.59 -54.96 -40.07
C ARG A 637 -30.97 -55.52 -38.78
N LEU A 638 -31.42 -55.07 -37.60
CA LEU A 638 -30.89 -55.46 -36.29
C LEU A 638 -31.65 -56.64 -35.64
N LYS A 639 -32.37 -57.46 -36.43
CA LYS A 639 -33.23 -58.54 -35.90
C LYS A 639 -32.49 -59.56 -35.03
N LEU A 640 -31.20 -59.83 -35.31
CA LEU A 640 -30.37 -60.76 -34.53
C LEU A 640 -29.91 -60.17 -33.20
N GLU A 641 -29.76 -58.84 -33.13
CA GLU A 641 -29.29 -58.09 -31.97
C GLU A 641 -30.44 -57.43 -31.19
N LYS A 642 -31.70 -57.73 -31.57
CA LYS A 642 -32.90 -57.12 -30.99
C LYS A 642 -32.96 -57.21 -29.46
N GLN A 643 -32.50 -58.33 -28.90
CA GLN A 643 -32.44 -58.53 -27.44
C GLN A 643 -31.40 -57.61 -26.79
N LEU A 644 -30.25 -57.42 -27.43
CA LEU A 644 -29.21 -56.51 -26.95
C LEU A 644 -29.64 -55.04 -27.04
N VAL A 645 -30.29 -54.64 -28.14
CA VAL A 645 -30.87 -53.29 -28.27
C VAL A 645 -31.93 -53.05 -27.18
N HIS A 646 -32.75 -54.05 -26.90
CA HIS A 646 -33.76 -54.01 -25.84
C HIS A 646 -33.14 -53.91 -24.44
N ASP A 647 -32.08 -54.66 -24.15
CA ASP A 647 -31.37 -54.61 -22.87
C ASP A 647 -30.72 -53.24 -22.65
N ASN A 648 -30.09 -52.66 -23.69
CA ASN A 648 -29.53 -51.29 -23.64
C ASN A 648 -30.62 -50.21 -23.50
N ALA A 649 -31.75 -50.37 -24.19
CA ALA A 649 -32.91 -49.48 -24.05
C ALA A 649 -33.49 -49.52 -22.63
N SER A 650 -33.62 -50.72 -22.05
CA SER A 650 -34.09 -50.90 -20.67
C SER A 650 -33.12 -50.27 -19.67
N TYR A 651 -31.81 -50.39 -19.89
CA TYR A 651 -30.80 -49.77 -19.04
C TYR A 651 -30.88 -48.24 -19.05
N ILE A 652 -30.99 -47.63 -20.23
CA ILE A 652 -31.12 -46.16 -20.33
C ILE A 652 -32.43 -45.68 -19.69
N ARG A 653 -33.54 -46.39 -19.92
CA ARG A 653 -34.86 -46.04 -19.37
C ARG A 653 -34.94 -46.21 -17.84
N ASP A 654 -34.54 -47.37 -17.35
CA ASP A 654 -34.82 -47.80 -15.99
C ASP A 654 -33.71 -47.42 -15.02
N VAL A 655 -32.46 -47.32 -15.50
CA VAL A 655 -31.31 -46.95 -14.67
C VAL A 655 -30.94 -45.48 -14.89
N VAL A 656 -30.55 -45.08 -16.10
CA VAL A 656 -29.97 -43.75 -16.34
C VAL A 656 -31.00 -42.63 -16.17
N ILE A 657 -32.18 -42.75 -16.81
CA ILE A 657 -33.22 -41.74 -16.69
C ILE A 657 -33.81 -41.71 -15.27
N THR A 658 -34.08 -42.88 -14.65
CA THR A 658 -34.59 -42.93 -13.27
C THR A 658 -33.61 -42.28 -12.30
N ARG A 659 -32.32 -42.57 -12.40
CA ARG A 659 -31.30 -41.91 -11.58
C ARG A 659 -31.26 -40.40 -11.82
N GLY A 660 -31.40 -39.98 -13.08
CA GLY A 660 -31.47 -38.57 -13.43
C GLY A 660 -32.65 -37.84 -12.78
N LEU A 661 -33.80 -38.52 -12.69
CA LEU A 661 -34.99 -38.00 -12.01
C LEU A 661 -34.79 -37.90 -10.50
N GLU A 662 -34.24 -38.94 -9.86
CA GLU A 662 -33.95 -38.94 -8.42
C GLU A 662 -32.98 -37.83 -8.01
N LEU A 663 -31.89 -37.65 -8.78
CA LEU A 663 -30.88 -36.64 -8.49
C LEU A 663 -31.44 -35.21 -8.70
N TYR A 664 -32.27 -35.04 -9.73
CA TYR A 664 -32.93 -33.76 -10.00
C TYR A 664 -33.95 -33.42 -8.90
N GLU A 665 -34.76 -34.39 -8.48
CA GLU A 665 -35.77 -34.21 -7.43
C GLU A 665 -35.11 -33.91 -6.08
N SER A 666 -34.05 -34.64 -5.71
CA SER A 666 -33.33 -34.42 -4.45
C SER A 666 -32.69 -33.02 -4.36
N THR A 667 -32.24 -32.47 -5.49
CA THR A 667 -31.57 -31.17 -5.53
C THR A 667 -32.55 -30.00 -5.68
N THR A 668 -33.63 -30.18 -6.45
CA THR A 668 -34.53 -29.08 -6.84
C THR A 668 -35.89 -29.11 -6.14
N ASN A 669 -36.24 -30.20 -5.47
CA ASN A 669 -37.58 -30.50 -4.94
C ASN A 669 -38.69 -30.37 -5.99
N ARG A 670 -38.37 -30.61 -7.28
CA ARG A 670 -39.32 -30.52 -8.40
C ARG A 670 -39.21 -31.76 -9.27
N ALA A 671 -40.35 -32.18 -9.84
CA ALA A 671 -40.39 -33.26 -10.80
C ALA A 671 -39.93 -32.80 -12.19
N PHE A 672 -38.97 -33.52 -12.80
CA PHE A 672 -38.47 -33.23 -14.14
C PHE A 672 -39.38 -33.81 -15.24
N LYS A 673 -40.54 -33.17 -15.45
CA LYS A 673 -41.60 -33.64 -16.36
C LYS A 673 -41.14 -33.94 -17.79
N LYS A 674 -40.23 -33.13 -18.33
CA LYS A 674 -39.71 -33.31 -19.70
C LYS A 674 -38.83 -34.56 -19.84
N LEU A 675 -38.06 -34.90 -18.79
CA LEU A 675 -37.25 -36.12 -18.77
C LEU A 675 -38.13 -37.36 -18.52
N LEU A 676 -39.18 -37.24 -17.71
CA LEU A 676 -40.22 -38.28 -17.56
C LEU A 676 -40.90 -38.60 -18.90
N ALA A 677 -41.26 -37.59 -19.69
CA ALA A 677 -41.84 -37.82 -21.02
C ALA A 677 -40.89 -38.61 -21.94
N LEU A 678 -39.58 -38.30 -21.92
CA LEU A 678 -38.58 -39.06 -22.67
C LEU A 678 -38.43 -40.51 -22.16
N LYS A 679 -38.67 -40.77 -20.87
CA LYS A 679 -38.72 -42.14 -20.32
C LYS A 679 -39.88 -42.93 -20.92
N GLU A 680 -41.04 -42.31 -21.04
CA GLU A 680 -42.27 -42.91 -21.57
C GLU A 680 -42.20 -43.17 -23.09
N GLU A 681 -41.43 -42.36 -23.83
CA GLU A 681 -41.17 -42.58 -25.26
C GLU A 681 -40.41 -43.89 -25.55
N ILE A 682 -39.65 -44.43 -24.58
CA ILE A 682 -38.94 -45.71 -24.71
C ILE A 682 -39.90 -46.87 -24.37
N VAL A 683 -40.69 -47.29 -25.35
CA VAL A 683 -41.56 -48.47 -25.23
C VAL A 683 -40.73 -49.75 -25.42
N VAL A 684 -40.51 -50.45 -24.31
CA VAL A 684 -39.79 -51.73 -24.29
C VAL A 684 -40.86 -52.83 -24.12
N ASP A 685 -41.26 -53.48 -25.21
CA ASP A 685 -42.19 -54.61 -25.16
C ASP A 685 -41.56 -55.75 -24.36
N SER A 686 -42.15 -56.08 -23.21
CA SER A 686 -41.68 -57.16 -22.34
C SER A 686 -41.76 -58.51 -23.06
N SER A 687 -40.68 -58.94 -23.72
CA SER A 687 -40.55 -60.34 -24.13
C SER A 687 -40.25 -61.20 -22.90
N SER A 688 -41.24 -61.99 -22.49
CA SER A 688 -41.16 -62.98 -21.41
C SER A 688 -39.93 -63.89 -21.54
N PRO A 689 -39.33 -64.36 -20.42
CA PRO A 689 -38.19 -65.26 -20.48
C PRO A 689 -38.63 -66.63 -20.99
N THR A 690 -38.44 -66.91 -22.26
CA THR A 690 -38.57 -68.27 -22.81
C THR A 690 -37.44 -69.11 -22.23
N LYS A 691 -37.78 -69.92 -21.21
CA LYS A 691 -36.98 -71.05 -20.73
C LYS A 691 -36.37 -71.80 -21.91
N ARG A 692 -35.06 -71.68 -22.13
CA ARG A 692 -34.32 -72.59 -23.01
C ARG A 692 -34.31 -73.97 -22.35
N LYS A 693 -35.17 -74.87 -22.84
CA LYS A 693 -35.11 -76.30 -22.54
C LYS A 693 -33.76 -76.84 -23.02
N SER A 694 -33.07 -77.54 -22.13
CA SER A 694 -31.91 -78.38 -22.43
C SER A 694 -32.27 -79.43 -23.46
N ALA A 695 -31.64 -79.39 -24.63
CA ALA A 695 -31.58 -80.51 -25.55
C ALA A 695 -30.09 -80.84 -25.78
N GLY A 696 -29.63 -81.90 -25.11
CA GLY A 696 -28.29 -82.42 -25.30
C GLY A 696 -28.13 -83.04 -26.68
N LYS A 697 -27.00 -82.75 -27.33
CA LYS A 697 -26.35 -83.66 -28.28
C LYS A 697 -24.84 -83.54 -28.08
N THR A 698 -24.32 -84.50 -27.33
CA THR A 698 -22.92 -84.92 -27.34
C THR A 698 -22.48 -85.29 -28.76
N ALA A 699 -21.41 -84.67 -29.26
CA ALA A 699 -20.61 -85.21 -30.35
C ALA A 699 -19.15 -85.29 -29.87
N LYS A 700 -18.71 -86.53 -29.68
CA LYS A 700 -17.35 -86.95 -29.36
C LYS A 700 -16.42 -86.63 -30.54
N TYR A 701 -15.24 -86.08 -30.27
CA TYR A 701 -14.03 -86.46 -31.02
C TYR A 701 -12.86 -86.64 -30.07
N PHE A 702 -12.20 -87.77 -30.26
CA PHE A 702 -11.11 -88.35 -29.50
C PHE A 702 -9.80 -87.59 -29.68
N ALA A 703 -8.99 -87.52 -28.62
CA ALA A 703 -7.54 -87.32 -28.72
C ALA A 703 -6.87 -88.47 -27.95
N THR A 704 -6.28 -89.38 -28.70
CA THR A 704 -5.32 -90.40 -28.24
C THR A 704 -3.94 -89.76 -28.14
N GLU A 705 -3.34 -89.82 -26.95
CA GLU A 705 -1.90 -89.69 -26.75
C GLU A 705 -1.19 -90.96 -27.26
N TYR A 706 -0.09 -90.82 -28.00
CA TYR A 706 1.28 -91.19 -27.56
C TYR A 706 2.28 -91.25 -28.73
N ILE A 707 3.49 -90.71 -28.44
CA ILE A 707 4.79 -90.71 -29.16
C ILE A 707 4.97 -89.64 -30.25
#